data_AF-A0A7Y5TXX7-F1
#
_entry.id   AF-A0A7Y5TXX7-F1
#
_cell.length_a   1.000
_cell.length_b   1.000
_cell.length_c   1.000
_cell.angle_alpha   90.00
_cell.angle_beta   90.00
_cell.angle_gamma   90.00
#
_symmetry.space_group_name_H-M   'P 1'
#
loop_
_entity.id
_entity.type
_entity.pdbx_description
1 polymer ?
#
loop_
_entity_poly.entity_id
_entity_poly.type
_entity_poly.pdbx_seq_one_letter_code
_entity_poly.pdbx_strand_id
1 'polypeptide(L)'
;IFFLEVKPFNEEYVAAQSQAMAAATGTQLESLVAAQKEIISATWNLERRATAGRSAADVKAVAEAQAELKARAMQAATAMRPRRRGFPQQISLQRPPATPAADPVAEAVAAMTRALAELESRRTADAIPHQMAALNALLKAQAEVRRRQVMQQQANGASGGGYGRQGQDLSNLFDRELKREQRTNYETESHIEQQPAGEQAGSALDRIRDLARRQEELGQRQRDLADAGLTPEELKRQLETLSREQEQLQRQAEDLARQMAQQQGPQQSRPSRQPSSGQQQSRAGAQPSGSAQGQSSANGASTLRDAAQQMRDAASQLARQDPAAAAARGAQAAKQLRDLERRVQGASPDARRRALGDLQLESQQIADAQRRIAREADRLDREANGGTADARRRLAGDKEELADRVDALQQSARRLADDPTSVSADKTAVGEAARDLDGQQLGARMRAGARDMRDQRSRETGKAEQQLADTLDRVARRLNGADAGGAKGDTRRLADQLDQVRDARDRLARLEQQLRDARGGKQSSPSSASAPASGSGGRAAQSSPDAGTANATADVDRLQQEYAREAQRTRDLVDRLQRGGDRQTGGGGSTPEQHEWSRSAPGTEAWKQDYAQWESLGKDVARALERYESGLADQLSRALTADRLRAGGSDRVPDEYQRRIANYFESIAKKKSGQE
;
A
#
# COMPACT_ATOMS: atom_id res chain seq x y z
N ILE A 1 -5.34 -8.19 20.85
CA ILE A 1 -6.54 -8.34 21.69
C ILE A 1 -7.77 -8.35 20.79
N PHE A 2 -8.74 -9.24 21.04
CA PHE A 2 -10.00 -9.31 20.29
C PHE A 2 -11.15 -8.87 21.21
N PHE A 3 -12.12 -8.13 20.67
CA PHE A 3 -13.29 -7.66 21.42
C PHE A 3 -14.53 -8.43 20.97
N LEU A 4 -15.23 -9.05 21.91
CA LEU A 4 -16.50 -9.75 21.68
C LEU A 4 -17.65 -8.86 22.16
N GLU A 5 -18.57 -8.51 21.26
CA GLU A 5 -19.75 -7.70 21.57
C GLU A 5 -21.01 -8.56 21.55
N VAL A 6 -21.68 -8.69 22.70
CA VAL A 6 -22.97 -9.38 22.80
C VAL A 6 -24.08 -8.33 22.69
N LYS A 7 -24.86 -8.38 21.59
CA LYS A 7 -25.99 -7.47 21.36
C LYS A 7 -27.29 -8.10 21.89
N PRO A 8 -27.95 -7.51 22.91
CA PRO A 8 -29.23 -8.03 23.40
C PRO A 8 -30.36 -7.73 22.41
N PHE A 9 -31.28 -8.69 22.25
CA PHE A 9 -32.39 -8.65 21.28
C PHE A 9 -33.73 -8.15 21.86
N ASN A 10 -33.76 -7.69 23.12
CA ASN A 10 -35.02 -7.38 23.79
C ASN A 10 -35.46 -5.92 23.56
N GLU A 11 -36.57 -5.79 22.85
CA GLU A 11 -37.27 -4.54 22.56
C GLU A 11 -38.20 -4.17 23.72
N GLU A 12 -37.97 -3.02 24.36
CA GLU A 12 -39.01 -2.40 25.18
C GLU A 12 -39.25 -0.96 24.69
N TYR A 13 -40.51 -0.60 24.64
CA TYR A 13 -41.00 0.58 23.94
C TYR A 13 -40.87 1.83 24.84
N VAL A 14 -40.06 2.80 24.43
CA VAL A 14 -39.99 4.13 25.07
C VAL A 14 -40.04 5.23 24.00
N ALA A 15 -41.08 6.07 24.06
CA ALA A 15 -41.27 7.19 23.13
C ALA A 15 -40.16 8.25 23.29
N ALA A 16 -39.47 8.60 22.19
CA ALA A 16 -38.43 9.64 22.18
C ALA A 16 -38.56 10.62 21.00
N GLN A 17 -38.14 11.86 21.27
CA GLN A 17 -38.40 13.11 20.56
C GLN A 17 -37.30 13.45 19.53
N SER A 18 -37.71 14.06 18.40
CA SER A 18 -36.97 14.71 17.29
C SER A 18 -35.79 13.98 16.58
N GLN A 19 -35.97 13.79 15.27
CA GLN A 19 -35.16 12.97 14.34
C GLN A 19 -33.74 13.52 14.03
N ALA A 20 -33.50 14.83 14.10
CA ALA A 20 -32.23 15.42 13.67
C ALA A 20 -31.09 15.29 14.71
N MET A 21 -31.42 15.19 16.00
CA MET A 21 -30.42 15.07 17.08
C MET A 21 -29.97 13.63 17.31
N ALA A 22 -30.83 12.64 17.02
CA ALA A 22 -30.52 11.22 17.25
C ALA A 22 -29.43 10.68 16.32
N ALA A 23 -29.41 11.10 15.05
CA ALA A 23 -28.40 10.67 14.07
C ALA A 23 -27.00 11.21 14.40
N ALA A 24 -26.89 12.49 14.74
CA ALA A 24 -25.61 13.10 15.14
C ALA A 24 -25.05 12.44 16.41
N THR A 25 -25.92 12.15 17.39
CA THR A 25 -25.51 11.53 18.66
C THR A 25 -25.05 10.08 18.48
N GLY A 26 -25.64 9.32 17.55
CA GLY A 26 -25.20 7.96 17.22
C GLY A 26 -23.78 7.91 16.67
N THR A 27 -23.43 8.82 15.75
CA THR A 27 -22.08 8.90 15.17
C THR A 27 -21.02 9.31 16.20
N GLN A 28 -21.36 10.22 17.12
CA GLN A 28 -20.45 10.64 18.17
C GLN A 28 -20.15 9.50 19.15
N LEU A 29 -21.15 8.70 19.54
CA LEU A 29 -20.94 7.53 20.40
C LEU A 29 -20.09 6.45 19.73
N GLU A 30 -20.27 6.22 18.42
CA GLU A 30 -19.45 5.27 17.66
C GLU A 30 -17.97 5.67 17.64
N SER A 31 -17.68 6.97 17.49
CA SER A 31 -16.31 7.50 17.57
C SER A 31 -15.69 7.30 18.96
N LEU A 32 -16.47 7.46 20.04
CA LEU A 32 -16.01 7.25 21.41
C LEU A 32 -15.72 5.77 21.69
N VAL A 33 -16.54 4.86 21.15
CA VAL A 33 -16.33 3.41 21.26
C VAL A 33 -15.06 2.98 20.53
N ALA A 34 -14.83 3.49 19.31
CA ALA A 34 -13.62 3.21 18.55
C ALA A 34 -12.36 3.68 19.29
N ALA A 35 -12.36 4.93 19.75
CA ALA A 35 -11.25 5.50 20.53
C ALA A 35 -10.99 4.71 21.84
N GLN A 36 -12.05 4.27 22.54
CA GLN A 36 -11.89 3.46 23.75
C GLN A 36 -11.23 2.10 23.47
N LYS A 37 -11.55 1.45 22.34
CA LYS A 37 -10.90 0.20 21.92
C LYS A 37 -9.43 0.40 21.58
N GLU A 38 -9.09 1.50 20.92
CA GLU A 38 -7.70 1.86 20.61
C GLU A 38 -6.89 2.05 21.90
N ILE A 39 -7.43 2.79 22.87
CA ILE A 39 -6.77 3.00 24.16
C ILE A 39 -6.58 1.68 24.94
N ILE A 40 -7.58 0.79 24.94
CA ILE A 40 -7.42 -0.55 25.54
C ILE A 40 -6.30 -1.33 24.81
N SER A 41 -6.27 -1.28 23.48
CA SER A 41 -5.23 -1.99 22.71
C SER A 41 -3.83 -1.44 22.98
N ALA A 42 -3.70 -0.11 23.10
CA ALA A 42 -2.45 0.55 23.45
C ALA A 42 -2.01 0.19 24.88
N THR A 43 -2.94 0.21 25.83
CA THR A 43 -2.69 -0.14 27.24
C THR A 43 -2.24 -1.60 27.37
N TRP A 44 -2.89 -2.52 26.64
CA TRP A 44 -2.53 -3.93 26.59
C TRP A 44 -1.17 -4.16 25.92
N ASN A 45 -0.87 -3.45 24.83
CA ASN A 45 0.44 -3.51 24.17
C ASN A 45 1.57 -3.00 25.08
N LEU A 46 1.31 -1.95 25.88
CA LEU A 46 2.27 -1.44 26.86
C LEU A 46 2.48 -2.40 28.03
N GLU A 47 1.42 -3.07 28.49
CA GLU A 47 1.51 -4.11 29.51
C GLU A 47 2.33 -5.31 29.03
N ARG A 48 2.07 -5.79 27.81
CA ARG A 48 2.87 -6.85 27.18
C ARG A 48 4.33 -6.43 26.94
N ARG A 49 4.60 -5.17 26.65
CA ARG A 49 5.98 -4.63 26.49
C ARG A 49 6.67 -4.41 27.84
N ALA A 50 5.93 -4.27 28.94
CA ALA A 50 6.51 -4.02 30.26
C ALA A 50 7.40 -5.16 30.76
N THR A 51 7.19 -6.41 30.32
CA THR A 51 8.09 -7.54 30.59
C THR A 51 9.46 -7.39 29.91
N ALA A 52 9.57 -6.52 28.89
CA ALA A 52 10.80 -6.18 28.17
C ALA A 52 11.28 -4.74 28.43
N GLY A 53 10.64 -4.00 29.36
CA GLY A 53 10.96 -2.61 29.71
C GLY A 53 9.83 -1.63 29.37
N ARG A 54 9.18 -1.08 30.41
CA ARG A 54 8.09 -0.09 30.28
C ARG A 54 8.66 1.32 30.12
N SER A 55 8.35 1.99 29.01
CA SER A 55 8.59 3.42 28.79
C SER A 55 7.57 4.25 29.59
N ALA A 56 8.04 5.05 30.55
CA ALA A 56 7.19 5.93 31.34
C ALA A 56 6.48 7.01 30.48
N ALA A 57 7.09 7.39 29.35
CA ALA A 57 6.52 8.32 28.38
C ALA A 57 5.26 7.75 27.70
N ASP A 58 5.27 6.48 27.32
CA ASP A 58 4.13 5.87 26.61
C ASP A 58 2.92 5.69 27.54
N VAL A 59 3.16 5.37 28.82
CA VAL A 59 2.08 5.34 29.83
C VAL A 59 1.44 6.72 30.00
N LYS A 60 2.24 7.79 29.97
CA LYS A 60 1.75 9.16 30.03
C LYS A 60 0.93 9.53 28.80
N ALA A 61 1.39 9.16 27.60
CA ALA A 61 0.64 9.39 26.36
C ALA A 61 -0.72 8.68 26.36
N VAL A 62 -0.78 7.45 26.88
CA VAL A 62 -2.05 6.71 27.02
C VAL A 62 -2.96 7.35 28.08
N ALA A 63 -2.40 7.88 29.17
CA ALA A 63 -3.16 8.64 30.18
C ALA A 63 -3.74 9.94 29.60
N GLU A 64 -2.96 10.66 28.79
CA GLU A 64 -3.40 11.88 28.09
C GLU A 64 -4.53 11.57 27.09
N ALA A 65 -4.40 10.49 26.31
CA ALA A 65 -5.45 10.04 25.40
C ALA A 65 -6.74 9.64 26.15
N GLN A 66 -6.62 8.98 27.31
CA GLN A 66 -7.76 8.63 28.17
C GLN A 66 -8.43 9.87 28.76
N ALA A 67 -7.65 10.91 29.10
CA ALA A 67 -8.17 12.20 29.59
C ALA A 67 -8.96 12.92 28.50
N GLU A 68 -8.44 12.94 27.27
CA GLU A 68 -9.11 13.55 26.13
C GLU A 68 -10.42 12.80 25.80
N LEU A 69 -10.39 11.46 25.79
CA LEU A 69 -11.57 10.66 25.53
C LEU A 69 -12.66 10.90 26.58
N LYS A 70 -12.28 10.98 27.86
CA LYS A 70 -13.20 11.35 28.94
C LYS A 70 -13.82 12.73 28.71
N ALA A 71 -13.04 13.72 28.30
CA ALA A 71 -13.55 15.07 28.02
C ALA A 71 -14.58 15.07 26.87
N ARG A 72 -14.31 14.33 25.80
CA ARG A 72 -15.25 14.15 24.67
C ARG A 72 -16.53 13.41 25.10
N ALA A 73 -16.41 12.40 25.97
CA ALA A 73 -17.57 11.70 26.53
C ALA A 73 -18.43 12.61 27.44
N MET A 74 -17.81 13.48 28.23
CA MET A 74 -18.53 14.49 29.03
C MET A 74 -19.27 15.52 28.17
N GLN A 75 -18.67 15.95 27.05
CA GLN A 75 -19.34 16.80 26.07
C GLN A 75 -20.54 16.10 25.44
N ALA A 76 -20.39 14.82 25.06
CA ALA A 76 -21.48 14.01 24.54
C ALA A 76 -22.62 13.83 25.55
N ALA A 77 -22.30 13.55 26.82
CA ALA A 77 -23.28 13.46 27.90
C ALA A 77 -24.05 14.77 28.10
N THR A 78 -23.35 15.91 28.01
CA THR A 78 -23.97 17.24 28.15
C THR A 78 -24.90 17.54 26.97
N ALA A 79 -24.53 17.13 25.75
CA ALA A 79 -25.36 17.27 24.55
C ALA A 79 -26.59 16.36 24.56
N MET A 80 -26.49 15.18 25.18
CA MET A 80 -27.57 14.19 25.27
C MET A 80 -28.57 14.50 26.40
N ARG A 81 -28.19 15.35 27.36
CA ARG A 81 -29.06 15.72 28.48
C ARG A 81 -30.22 16.59 27.98
N PRO A 82 -31.49 16.16 28.15
CA PRO A 82 -32.63 16.92 27.65
C PRO A 82 -32.68 18.27 28.37
N ARG A 83 -32.64 19.37 27.61
CA ARG A 83 -32.95 20.71 28.14
C ARG A 83 -34.43 20.70 28.55
N ARG A 84 -34.72 20.42 29.82
CA ARG A 84 -36.01 20.74 30.44
C ARG A 84 -36.16 22.26 30.41
N ARG A 85 -36.72 22.79 29.32
CA ARG A 85 -37.17 24.18 29.27
C ARG A 85 -38.35 24.28 30.22
N GLY A 86 -38.15 24.99 31.33
CA GLY A 86 -39.12 25.11 32.40
C GLY A 86 -40.43 25.69 31.87
N PHE A 87 -41.48 24.87 31.90
CA PHE A 87 -42.86 25.33 31.96
C PHE A 87 -43.33 25.11 33.41
N PRO A 88 -43.75 26.15 34.14
CA PRO A 88 -44.36 25.97 35.44
C PRO A 88 -45.80 25.48 35.29
N GLN A 89 -46.19 24.51 36.14
CA GLN A 89 -47.55 24.21 36.64
C GLN A 89 -48.65 23.98 35.57
N GLN A 90 -49.32 22.83 35.46
CA GLN A 90 -50.09 22.12 36.48
C GLN A 90 -50.56 20.77 35.90
N ILE A 91 -51.08 19.91 36.80
CA ILE A 91 -51.70 18.59 36.58
C ILE A 91 -50.72 17.43 36.78
N SER A 92 -50.57 17.09 38.07
CA SER A 92 -50.15 15.77 38.53
C SER A 92 -51.13 14.71 38.05
N LEU A 93 -50.67 13.82 37.19
CA LEU A 93 -51.09 12.42 37.21
C LEU A 93 -49.89 11.60 37.66
N GLN A 94 -50.07 10.96 38.80
CA GLN A 94 -49.16 10.07 39.52
C GLN A 94 -48.53 9.04 38.56
N ARG A 95 -47.42 9.40 37.91
CA ARG A 95 -46.50 8.44 37.31
C ARG A 95 -45.46 8.13 38.39
N PRO A 96 -45.23 6.85 38.76
CA PRO A 96 -44.15 6.53 39.68
C PRO A 96 -42.85 7.13 39.11
N PRO A 97 -41.94 7.64 39.97
CA PRO A 97 -40.64 8.08 39.49
C PRO A 97 -40.02 6.85 38.83
N ALA A 98 -39.85 6.90 37.51
CA ALA A 98 -38.91 6.00 36.86
C ALA A 98 -37.61 6.22 37.65
N THR A 99 -37.10 5.15 38.26
CA THR A 99 -35.74 5.13 38.77
C THR A 99 -34.87 5.81 37.72
N PRO A 100 -33.97 6.75 38.10
CA PRO A 100 -33.10 7.37 37.11
C PRO A 100 -32.31 6.22 36.48
N ALA A 101 -32.74 5.77 35.30
CA ALA A 101 -31.93 4.88 34.48
C ALA A 101 -30.60 5.60 34.38
N ALA A 102 -29.57 5.02 35.00
CA ALA A 102 -28.26 5.62 35.10
C ALA A 102 -27.84 5.96 33.67
N ASP A 103 -27.55 7.23 33.41
CA ASP A 103 -27.11 7.68 32.10
C ASP A 103 -25.88 6.85 31.73
N PRO A 104 -25.97 5.97 30.71
CA PRO A 104 -24.89 5.02 30.42
C PRO A 104 -23.60 5.76 30.01
N VAL A 105 -23.71 6.99 29.51
CA VAL A 105 -22.54 7.84 29.21
C VAL A 105 -21.91 8.37 30.51
N ALA A 106 -22.71 8.68 31.54
CA ALA A 106 -22.18 9.09 32.84
C ALA A 106 -21.46 7.94 33.56
N GLU A 107 -21.98 6.71 33.44
CA GLU A 107 -21.30 5.50 33.94
C GLU A 107 -19.96 5.28 33.23
N ALA A 108 -19.92 5.49 31.91
CA ALA A 108 -18.68 5.42 31.12
C ALA A 108 -17.65 6.45 31.60
N VAL A 109 -18.05 7.71 31.83
CA VAL A 109 -17.16 8.77 32.34
C VAL A 109 -16.61 8.44 33.73
N ALA A 110 -17.43 7.86 34.62
CA ALA A 110 -16.98 7.43 35.94
C ALA A 110 -15.96 6.28 35.86
N ALA A 111 -16.18 5.31 34.97
CA ALA A 111 -15.23 4.22 34.71
C ALA A 111 -13.92 4.73 34.07
N MET A 112 -14.00 5.66 33.11
CA MET A 112 -12.82 6.31 32.51
C MET A 112 -11.99 7.09 33.53
N THR A 113 -12.65 7.69 34.54
CA THR A 113 -11.97 8.42 35.62
C THR A 113 -11.15 7.49 36.51
N ARG A 114 -11.68 6.30 36.83
CA ARG A 114 -10.94 5.28 37.59
C ARG A 114 -9.77 4.72 36.77
N ALA A 115 -9.98 4.46 35.47
CA ALA A 115 -8.91 4.06 34.57
C ALA A 115 -7.78 5.10 34.51
N LEU A 116 -8.13 6.39 34.47
CA LEU A 116 -7.15 7.48 34.43
C LEU A 116 -6.33 7.55 35.73
N ALA A 117 -6.95 7.40 36.90
CA ALA A 117 -6.24 7.36 38.18
C ALA A 117 -5.22 6.20 38.24
N GLU A 118 -5.57 5.02 37.69
CA GLU A 118 -4.64 3.89 37.62
C GLU A 118 -3.54 4.06 36.55
N LEU A 119 -3.83 4.74 35.44
CA LEU A 119 -2.80 5.08 34.45
C LEU A 119 -1.80 6.12 34.98
N GLU A 120 -2.27 7.11 35.74
CA GLU A 120 -1.42 8.10 36.41
C GLU A 120 -0.55 7.46 37.51
N SER A 121 -1.08 6.45 38.23
CA SER A 121 -0.32 5.63 39.17
C SER A 121 0.64 4.63 38.50
N ARG A 122 0.70 4.65 37.14
CA ARG A 122 1.46 3.75 36.27
C ARG A 122 1.05 2.28 36.37
N ARG A 123 -0.15 1.98 36.88
CA ARG A 123 -0.73 0.63 36.97
C ARG A 123 -1.57 0.33 35.73
N THR A 124 -0.90 0.01 34.63
CA THR A 124 -1.56 -0.33 33.36
C THR A 124 -2.42 -1.60 33.46
N ALA A 125 -2.05 -2.56 34.32
CA ALA A 125 -2.82 -3.79 34.53
C ALA A 125 -4.18 -3.52 35.21
N ASP A 126 -4.19 -2.67 36.24
CA ASP A 126 -5.40 -2.30 36.99
C ASP A 126 -6.29 -1.30 36.22
N ALA A 127 -5.73 -0.61 35.22
CA ALA A 127 -6.48 0.29 34.34
C ALA A 127 -7.37 -0.45 33.33
N ILE A 128 -6.93 -1.60 32.80
CA ILE A 128 -7.66 -2.40 31.79
C ILE A 128 -9.10 -2.73 32.21
N PRO A 129 -9.40 -3.27 33.42
CA PRO A 129 -10.78 -3.58 33.80
C PRO A 129 -11.68 -2.34 33.85
N HIS A 130 -11.14 -1.19 34.27
CA HIS A 130 -11.88 0.07 34.25
C HIS A 130 -12.12 0.60 32.83
N GLN A 131 -11.16 0.41 31.92
CA GLN A 131 -11.33 0.72 30.50
C GLN A 131 -12.37 -0.19 29.83
N MET A 132 -12.42 -1.47 30.18
CA MET A 132 -13.44 -2.41 29.69
C MET A 132 -14.83 -2.05 30.24
N ALA A 133 -14.93 -1.65 31.51
CA ALA A 133 -16.18 -1.15 32.09
C ALA A 133 -16.68 0.11 31.35
N ALA A 134 -15.78 1.04 31.02
CA ALA A 134 -16.12 2.23 30.21
C ALA A 134 -16.61 1.87 28.81
N LEU A 135 -15.94 0.91 28.14
CA LEU A 135 -16.35 0.42 26.83
C LEU A 135 -17.76 -0.19 26.87
N ASN A 136 -18.04 -1.04 27.87
CA ASN A 136 -19.35 -1.65 28.04
C ASN A 136 -20.45 -0.60 28.27
N ALA A 137 -20.17 0.44 29.05
CA ALA A 137 -21.10 1.53 29.29
C ALA A 137 -21.37 2.37 28.02
N LEU A 138 -20.35 2.64 27.19
CA LEU A 138 -20.54 3.29 25.89
C LEU A 138 -21.34 2.43 24.90
N LEU A 139 -21.11 1.11 24.88
CA LEU A 139 -21.88 0.18 24.04
C LEU A 139 -23.36 0.12 24.48
N LYS A 140 -23.63 0.14 25.79
CA LYS A 140 -25.01 0.27 26.32
C LYS A 140 -25.66 1.58 25.84
N ALA A 141 -24.93 2.70 25.87
CA ALA A 141 -25.42 3.99 25.39
C ALA A 141 -25.74 3.95 23.87
N GLN A 142 -24.87 3.32 23.07
CA GLN A 142 -25.08 3.16 21.64
C GLN A 142 -26.31 2.27 21.35
N ALA A 143 -26.47 1.17 22.08
CA ALA A 143 -27.63 0.29 21.96
C ALA A 143 -28.93 1.04 22.30
N GLU A 144 -28.92 1.91 23.32
CA GLU A 144 -30.07 2.72 23.68
C GLU A 144 -30.43 3.75 22.59
N VAL A 145 -29.44 4.46 22.02
CA VAL A 145 -29.67 5.38 20.90
C VAL A 145 -30.21 4.65 19.67
N ARG A 146 -29.62 3.51 19.33
CA ARG A 146 -30.06 2.68 18.19
C ARG A 146 -31.47 2.14 18.41
N ARG A 147 -31.80 1.69 19.62
CA ARG A 147 -33.13 1.24 20.00
C ARG A 147 -34.16 2.37 19.87
N ARG A 148 -33.83 3.59 20.32
CA ARG A 148 -34.69 4.77 20.12
C ARG A 148 -34.87 5.12 18.63
N GLN A 149 -33.82 4.98 17.81
CA GLN A 149 -33.87 5.26 16.36
C GLN A 149 -34.77 4.27 15.60
N VAL A 150 -34.62 2.96 15.85
CA VAL A 150 -35.44 1.91 15.20
C VAL A 150 -36.90 2.05 15.59
N MET A 151 -37.17 2.33 16.87
CA MET A 151 -38.53 2.53 17.36
C MET A 151 -39.23 3.73 16.69
N GLN A 152 -38.50 4.81 16.39
CA GLN A 152 -39.05 5.97 15.66
C GLN A 152 -39.30 5.65 14.18
N GLN A 153 -38.46 4.82 13.55
CA GLN A 153 -38.62 4.41 12.15
C GLN A 153 -39.86 3.52 11.95
N GLN A 154 -40.18 2.68 12.93
CA GLN A 154 -41.36 1.80 12.90
C GLN A 154 -42.65 2.54 13.31
N ALA A 155 -42.57 3.52 14.22
CA ALA A 155 -43.70 4.36 14.61
C ALA A 155 -44.13 5.37 13.52
N ASN A 156 -43.21 5.77 12.62
CA ASN A 156 -43.53 6.66 11.50
C ASN A 156 -44.19 5.94 10.31
N GLY A 157 -44.34 4.62 10.38
CA GLY A 157 -45.04 3.79 9.38
C GLY A 157 -46.54 3.60 9.65
N ALA A 158 -47.10 4.17 10.72
CA ALA A 158 -48.46 3.93 11.17
C ALA A 158 -49.41 5.15 11.10
N SER A 159 -49.07 6.19 10.33
CA SER A 159 -49.95 7.34 10.10
C SER A 159 -49.95 7.76 8.64
N GLY A 160 -50.95 7.28 7.88
CA GLY A 160 -51.15 7.59 6.47
C GLY A 160 -52.11 6.59 5.85
N GLY A 161 -53.40 6.93 5.84
CA GLY A 161 -54.47 6.01 5.47
C GLY A 161 -54.54 5.63 3.99
N GLY A 162 -55.21 4.50 3.76
CA GLY A 162 -56.05 4.30 2.57
C GLY A 162 -55.38 3.66 1.35
N TYR A 163 -55.89 2.48 1.00
CA TYR A 163 -55.85 1.83 -0.33
C TYR A 163 -54.54 1.14 -0.75
N GLY A 164 -54.57 -0.20 -0.77
CA GLY A 164 -53.55 -0.97 -1.50
C GLY A 164 -53.37 -2.42 -1.05
N ARG A 165 -54.36 -3.29 -1.30
CA ARG A 165 -54.26 -4.76 -1.17
C ARG A 165 -53.40 -5.37 -2.30
N GLN A 166 -52.23 -4.78 -2.54
CA GLN A 166 -51.13 -5.26 -3.38
C GLN A 166 -49.78 -5.30 -2.61
N GLY A 167 -49.70 -4.67 -1.42
CA GLY A 167 -48.49 -4.66 -0.61
C GLY A 167 -48.17 -5.99 0.11
N GLN A 168 -49.17 -6.85 0.34
CA GLN A 168 -48.95 -8.14 1.04
C GLN A 168 -48.22 -9.17 0.19
N ASP A 169 -48.36 -9.13 -1.14
CA ASP A 169 -47.60 -10.02 -2.04
C ASP A 169 -46.19 -9.49 -2.34
N LEU A 170 -46.03 -8.17 -2.32
CA LEU A 170 -44.71 -7.54 -2.30
C LEU A 170 -43.99 -7.80 -0.98
N SER A 171 -44.70 -7.95 0.15
CA SER A 171 -44.07 -8.30 1.44
C SER A 171 -43.49 -9.71 1.44
N ASN A 172 -44.14 -10.67 0.78
CA ASN A 172 -43.64 -12.04 0.63
C ASN A 172 -42.54 -12.13 -0.43
N LEU A 173 -42.59 -11.29 -1.47
CA LEU A 173 -41.48 -11.12 -2.40
C LEU A 173 -40.30 -10.41 -1.74
N PHE A 174 -40.53 -9.41 -0.88
CA PHE A 174 -39.50 -8.78 -0.07
C PHE A 174 -38.97 -9.73 0.99
N ASP A 175 -39.75 -10.61 1.62
CA ASP A 175 -39.22 -11.61 2.56
C ASP A 175 -38.46 -12.74 1.84
N ARG A 176 -38.83 -13.04 0.60
CA ARG A 176 -38.05 -13.92 -0.29
C ARG A 176 -36.78 -13.25 -0.81
N GLU A 177 -36.84 -11.98 -1.17
CA GLU A 177 -35.68 -11.16 -1.55
C GLU A 177 -34.82 -10.89 -0.32
N LEU A 178 -35.37 -10.75 0.89
CA LEU A 178 -34.65 -10.58 2.16
C LEU A 178 -34.03 -11.90 2.61
N LYS A 179 -34.66 -13.06 2.37
CA LYS A 179 -34.01 -14.37 2.55
C LYS A 179 -32.94 -14.64 1.49
N ARG A 180 -33.07 -14.07 0.29
CA ARG A 180 -32.07 -14.11 -0.76
C ARG A 180 -30.90 -13.18 -0.42
N GLU A 181 -31.18 -11.97 0.04
CA GLU A 181 -30.25 -10.99 0.57
C GLU A 181 -29.59 -11.48 1.86
N GLN A 182 -30.26 -12.22 2.73
CA GLN A 182 -29.61 -12.86 3.88
C GLN A 182 -28.71 -14.01 3.45
N ARG A 183 -29.03 -14.74 2.37
CA ARG A 183 -28.12 -15.75 1.79
C ARG A 183 -26.96 -15.11 1.03
N THR A 184 -27.14 -13.96 0.39
CA THR A 184 -26.07 -13.27 -0.36
C THR A 184 -25.28 -12.27 0.48
N ASN A 185 -25.81 -11.78 1.61
CA ASN A 185 -25.17 -10.81 2.51
C ASN A 185 -24.44 -11.46 3.69
N TYR A 186 -24.51 -12.78 3.86
CA TYR A 186 -23.60 -13.54 4.73
C TYR A 186 -22.59 -14.40 3.94
N GLU A 187 -22.56 -14.30 2.61
CA GLU A 187 -21.46 -14.80 1.76
C GLU A 187 -20.69 -13.67 1.06
N THR A 188 -21.23 -12.46 1.02
CA THR A 188 -20.47 -11.28 0.60
C THR A 188 -19.97 -10.55 1.85
N GLU A 189 -18.93 -11.10 2.48
CA GLU A 189 -18.02 -10.25 3.24
C GLU A 189 -17.54 -9.15 2.28
N SER A 190 -17.85 -7.90 2.63
CA SER A 190 -17.22 -6.75 2.01
C SER A 190 -15.75 -6.79 2.40
N HIS A 191 -14.95 -7.46 1.57
CA HIS A 191 -13.51 -7.33 1.57
C HIS A 191 -13.19 -5.83 1.48
N ILE A 192 -12.64 -5.28 2.56
CA ILE A 192 -12.04 -3.95 2.57
C ILE A 192 -11.02 -3.94 1.44
N GLU A 193 -11.28 -3.07 0.47
CA GLU A 193 -10.77 -3.12 -0.88
C GLU A 193 -9.31 -2.63 -0.95
N GLN A 194 -8.41 -3.50 -0.48
CA GLN A 194 -7.03 -3.63 -0.92
C GLN A 194 -6.73 -5.12 -1.04
N GLN A 195 -7.49 -5.83 -1.87
CA GLN A 195 -7.17 -7.21 -2.21
C GLN A 195 -6.12 -7.18 -3.33
N PRO A 196 -4.89 -7.68 -3.09
CA PRO A 196 -3.94 -7.85 -4.18
C PRO A 196 -4.54 -8.89 -5.14
N ALA A 197 -4.52 -8.62 -6.44
CA ALA A 197 -5.03 -9.50 -7.50
C ALA A 197 -4.42 -10.94 -7.50
N GLY A 198 -3.48 -11.25 -6.59
CA GLY A 198 -2.90 -12.57 -6.36
C GLY A 198 -3.78 -13.55 -5.58
N GLU A 199 -4.65 -13.11 -4.64
CA GLU A 199 -5.42 -14.06 -3.80
C GLU A 199 -6.53 -14.78 -4.56
N GLN A 200 -7.19 -14.10 -5.51
CA GLN A 200 -8.25 -14.68 -6.31
C GLN A 200 -7.70 -15.66 -7.37
N ALA A 201 -6.54 -15.32 -7.96
CA ALA A 201 -5.80 -16.22 -8.83
C ALA A 201 -5.27 -17.44 -8.04
N GLY A 202 -4.84 -17.25 -6.79
CA GLY A 202 -4.49 -18.31 -5.84
C GLY A 202 -5.67 -19.24 -5.56
N SER A 203 -6.85 -18.70 -5.23
CA SER A 203 -8.05 -19.50 -4.98
C SER A 203 -8.51 -20.29 -6.21
N ALA A 204 -8.45 -19.71 -7.40
CA ALA A 204 -8.76 -20.42 -8.64
C ALA A 204 -7.73 -21.53 -8.93
N LEU A 205 -6.45 -21.25 -8.73
CA LEU A 205 -5.36 -22.23 -8.87
C LEU A 205 -5.50 -23.41 -7.91
N ASP A 206 -5.80 -23.14 -6.65
CA ASP A 206 -5.99 -24.17 -5.64
C ASP A 206 -7.18 -25.07 -5.99
N ARG A 207 -8.27 -24.50 -6.52
CA ARG A 207 -9.42 -25.28 -7.02
C ARG A 207 -9.07 -26.13 -8.25
N ILE A 208 -8.24 -25.62 -9.18
CA ILE A 208 -7.76 -26.41 -10.33
C ILE A 208 -6.89 -27.58 -9.87
N ARG A 209 -6.00 -27.34 -8.89
CA ARG A 209 -5.14 -28.38 -8.29
C ARG A 209 -5.97 -29.45 -7.61
N ASP A 210 -6.95 -29.07 -6.80
CA ASP A 210 -7.84 -30.00 -6.11
C ASP A 210 -8.69 -30.82 -7.09
N LEU A 211 -9.21 -30.20 -8.15
CA LEU A 211 -9.93 -30.90 -9.22
C LEU A 211 -9.04 -31.92 -9.93
N ALA A 212 -7.79 -31.55 -10.27
CA ALA A 212 -6.84 -32.46 -10.90
C ALA A 212 -6.53 -33.66 -10.00
N ARG A 213 -6.27 -33.41 -8.71
CA ARG A 213 -5.99 -34.46 -7.73
C ARG A 213 -7.15 -35.42 -7.56
N ARG A 214 -8.37 -34.89 -7.38
CA ARG A 214 -9.57 -35.71 -7.25
C ARG A 214 -9.86 -36.53 -8.49
N GLN A 215 -9.63 -35.98 -9.69
CA GLN A 215 -9.80 -36.71 -10.94
C GLN A 215 -8.79 -37.87 -11.08
N GLU A 216 -7.55 -37.69 -10.60
CA GLU A 216 -6.55 -38.76 -10.59
C GLU A 216 -6.90 -39.87 -9.60
N GLU A 217 -7.37 -39.52 -8.40
CA GLU A 217 -7.86 -40.48 -7.40
C GLU A 217 -9.07 -41.26 -7.92
N LEU A 218 -10.02 -40.59 -8.57
CA LEU A 218 -11.17 -41.25 -9.20
C LEU A 218 -10.73 -42.20 -10.31
N GLY A 219 -9.77 -41.78 -11.13
CA GLY A 219 -9.20 -42.63 -12.19
C GLY A 219 -8.41 -43.84 -11.65
N GLN A 220 -7.77 -43.72 -10.50
CA GLN A 220 -7.13 -44.86 -9.82
C GLN A 220 -8.19 -45.85 -9.31
N ARG A 221 -9.21 -45.37 -8.59
CA ARG A 221 -10.33 -46.20 -8.13
C ARG A 221 -11.02 -46.93 -9.27
N GLN A 222 -11.23 -46.27 -10.42
CA GLN A 222 -11.83 -46.92 -11.60
C GLN A 222 -10.99 -48.07 -12.17
N ARG A 223 -9.65 -47.97 -12.11
CA ARG A 223 -8.75 -49.06 -12.53
C ARG A 223 -8.75 -50.19 -11.51
N ASP A 224 -8.67 -49.84 -10.22
CA ASP A 224 -8.73 -50.81 -9.14
C ASP A 224 -10.04 -51.61 -9.18
N LEU A 225 -11.17 -50.97 -9.53
CA LEU A 225 -12.45 -51.66 -9.74
C LEU A 225 -12.48 -52.58 -10.95
N ALA A 226 -11.76 -52.23 -12.02
CA ALA A 226 -11.64 -53.10 -13.19
C ALA A 226 -10.80 -54.35 -12.88
N ASP A 227 -9.81 -54.22 -11.99
CA ASP A 227 -8.88 -55.29 -11.64
C ASP A 227 -9.35 -56.16 -10.45
N ALA A 228 -10.21 -55.64 -9.56
CA ALA A 228 -10.60 -56.30 -8.31
C ALA A 228 -11.56 -57.51 -8.45
N GLY A 229 -12.07 -57.80 -9.65
CA GLY A 229 -12.88 -59.02 -9.90
C GLY A 229 -14.13 -59.15 -9.01
N LEU A 230 -14.79 -58.04 -8.68
CA LEU A 230 -15.93 -57.95 -7.76
C LEU A 230 -17.20 -58.62 -8.31
N THR A 231 -18.12 -58.95 -7.41
CA THR A 231 -19.45 -59.47 -7.79
C THR A 231 -20.22 -58.42 -8.61
N PRO A 232 -21.09 -58.83 -9.56
CA PRO A 232 -21.74 -57.92 -10.50
C PRO A 232 -22.68 -56.90 -9.83
N GLU A 233 -23.20 -57.19 -8.64
CA GLU A 233 -24.05 -56.26 -7.89
C GLU A 233 -23.24 -55.22 -7.10
N GLU A 234 -22.11 -55.63 -6.52
CA GLU A 234 -21.19 -54.72 -5.83
C GLU A 234 -20.50 -53.79 -6.83
N LEU A 235 -20.12 -54.32 -8.00
CA LEU A 235 -19.57 -53.56 -9.11
C LEU A 235 -20.56 -52.47 -9.56
N LYS A 236 -21.86 -52.79 -9.70
CA LYS A 236 -22.88 -51.79 -10.08
C LYS A 236 -23.02 -50.67 -9.06
N ARG A 237 -23.03 -51.00 -7.76
CA ARG A 237 -23.14 -49.99 -6.68
C ARG A 237 -21.91 -49.08 -6.64
N GLN A 238 -20.72 -49.66 -6.81
CA GLN A 238 -19.48 -48.89 -6.83
C GLN A 238 -19.37 -48.04 -8.10
N LEU A 239 -19.78 -48.55 -9.27
CA LEU A 239 -19.88 -47.77 -10.50
C LEU A 239 -20.87 -46.61 -10.38
N GLU A 240 -22.02 -46.82 -9.74
CA GLU A 240 -22.99 -45.76 -9.49
C GLU A 240 -22.41 -44.68 -8.55
N THR A 241 -21.66 -45.10 -7.53
CA THR A 241 -20.96 -44.18 -6.61
C THR A 241 -19.92 -43.36 -7.36
N LEU A 242 -19.07 -44.00 -8.18
CA LEU A 242 -18.07 -43.31 -8.98
C LEU A 242 -18.70 -42.42 -10.06
N SER A 243 -19.84 -42.81 -10.64
CA SER A 243 -20.58 -41.99 -11.60
C SER A 243 -21.06 -40.69 -10.95
N ARG A 244 -21.58 -40.77 -9.72
CA ARG A 244 -22.00 -39.58 -8.95
C ARG A 244 -20.83 -38.68 -8.59
N GLU A 245 -19.69 -39.26 -8.17
CA GLU A 245 -18.46 -38.50 -7.90
C GLU A 245 -17.93 -37.81 -9.18
N GLN A 246 -17.96 -38.50 -10.33
CA GLN A 246 -17.53 -37.97 -11.61
C GLN A 246 -18.43 -36.81 -12.10
N GLU A 247 -19.75 -36.92 -11.92
CA GLU A 247 -20.69 -35.83 -12.18
C GLU A 247 -20.47 -34.62 -11.26
N GLN A 248 -20.10 -34.85 -10.00
CA GLN A 248 -19.79 -33.77 -9.06
C GLN A 248 -18.52 -33.02 -9.47
N LEU A 249 -17.45 -33.73 -9.86
CA LEU A 249 -16.22 -33.10 -10.37
C LEU A 249 -16.48 -32.32 -11.67
N GLN A 250 -17.31 -32.87 -12.56
CA GLN A 250 -17.72 -32.19 -13.78
C GLN A 250 -18.41 -30.85 -13.47
N ARG A 251 -19.38 -30.84 -12.54
CA ARG A 251 -20.08 -29.60 -12.14
C ARG A 251 -19.11 -28.57 -11.57
N GLN A 252 -18.20 -29.00 -10.69
CA GLN A 252 -17.17 -28.14 -10.12
C GLN A 252 -16.23 -27.54 -11.19
N ALA A 253 -15.84 -28.32 -12.19
CA ALA A 253 -15.04 -27.84 -13.32
C ALA A 253 -15.83 -26.86 -14.22
N GLU A 254 -17.12 -27.11 -14.48
CA GLU A 254 -17.98 -26.20 -15.24
C GLU A 254 -18.22 -24.88 -14.50
N ASP A 255 -18.45 -24.92 -13.19
CA ASP A 255 -18.62 -23.73 -12.36
C ASP A 255 -17.35 -22.90 -12.32
N LEU A 256 -16.18 -23.55 -12.20
CA LEU A 256 -14.89 -22.89 -12.27
C LEU A 256 -14.61 -22.28 -13.64
N ALA A 257 -14.95 -23.01 -14.73
CA ALA A 257 -14.86 -22.50 -16.09
C ALA A 257 -15.76 -21.27 -16.31
N ARG A 258 -16.98 -21.29 -15.76
CA ARG A 258 -17.92 -20.16 -15.79
C ARG A 258 -17.37 -18.97 -15.01
N GLN A 259 -16.87 -19.18 -13.79
CA GLN A 259 -16.26 -18.11 -12.99
C GLN A 259 -15.06 -17.47 -13.70
N MET A 260 -14.17 -18.28 -14.30
CA MET A 260 -13.04 -17.77 -15.08
C MET A 260 -13.47 -17.04 -16.36
N ALA A 261 -14.53 -17.50 -17.03
CA ALA A 261 -15.08 -16.80 -18.20
C ALA A 261 -15.78 -15.48 -17.81
N GLN A 262 -16.43 -15.44 -16.65
CA GLN A 262 -17.17 -14.28 -16.15
C GLN A 262 -16.23 -13.18 -15.63
N GLN A 263 -15.05 -13.54 -15.12
CA GLN A 263 -13.97 -12.58 -14.84
C GLN A 263 -13.41 -11.91 -16.11
N GLN A 264 -13.67 -12.44 -17.31
CA GLN A 264 -13.11 -11.94 -18.57
C GLN A 264 -14.10 -11.16 -19.47
N GLY A 265 -15.35 -10.91 -19.07
CA GLY A 265 -16.25 -10.03 -19.84
C GLY A 265 -17.57 -9.68 -19.13
N PRO A 266 -18.05 -8.41 -19.25
CA PRO A 266 -18.24 -7.75 -20.55
C PRO A 266 -17.77 -6.27 -20.62
N GLN A 267 -16.68 -5.99 -21.33
CA GLN A 267 -16.34 -4.63 -21.79
C GLN A 267 -15.79 -4.64 -23.22
N GLN A 268 -16.64 -4.98 -24.19
CA GLN A 268 -16.63 -4.51 -25.59
C GLN A 268 -17.46 -5.46 -26.45
N SER A 269 -18.72 -5.11 -26.65
CA SER A 269 -19.50 -5.32 -27.88
C SER A 269 -20.95 -4.93 -27.56
N ARG A 270 -21.31 -3.68 -27.84
CA ARG A 270 -22.71 -3.30 -28.07
C ARG A 270 -23.04 -3.76 -29.49
N PRO A 271 -23.90 -4.77 -29.71
CA PRO A 271 -24.48 -4.96 -31.03
C PRO A 271 -25.56 -3.90 -31.19
N SER A 272 -25.28 -2.91 -32.03
CA SER A 272 -26.27 -2.00 -32.58
C SER A 272 -27.38 -2.83 -33.22
N ARG A 273 -28.54 -2.92 -32.58
CA ARG A 273 -29.74 -3.50 -33.19
C ARG A 273 -30.23 -2.56 -34.27
N GLN A 274 -30.02 -2.91 -35.53
CA GLN A 274 -30.80 -2.41 -36.65
C GLN A 274 -31.28 -3.61 -37.48
N PRO A 275 -32.58 -3.90 -37.54
CA PRO A 275 -33.10 -4.91 -38.44
C PRO A 275 -33.27 -4.27 -39.82
N SER A 276 -32.48 -4.72 -40.79
CA SER A 276 -32.74 -4.52 -42.22
C SER A 276 -32.74 -5.88 -42.89
N SER A 277 -33.93 -6.25 -43.35
CA SER A 277 -34.22 -7.37 -44.23
C SER A 277 -33.53 -7.22 -45.59
N GLY A 278 -32.73 -8.20 -45.99
CA GLY A 278 -32.15 -8.28 -47.33
C GLY A 278 -31.43 -9.61 -47.57
N GLN A 279 -31.69 -10.22 -48.72
CA GLN A 279 -31.42 -11.61 -49.07
C GLN A 279 -29.99 -11.86 -49.61
N GLN A 280 -29.53 -13.11 -49.46
CA GLN A 280 -28.83 -13.94 -50.47
C GLN A 280 -27.28 -13.90 -50.65
N GLN A 281 -26.71 -15.10 -50.46
CA GLN A 281 -25.51 -15.76 -51.03
C GLN A 281 -24.31 -14.94 -51.54
N SER A 282 -23.11 -15.30 -51.04
CA SER A 282 -21.92 -15.64 -51.85
C SER A 282 -20.84 -16.35 -51.03
N ARG A 283 -20.12 -17.27 -51.71
CA ARG A 283 -19.06 -18.17 -51.23
C ARG A 283 -17.69 -17.50 -51.04
N ALA A 284 -16.86 -18.18 -50.23
CA ALA A 284 -15.41 -18.34 -50.33
C ALA A 284 -14.46 -17.24 -49.80
N GLY A 285 -13.56 -17.69 -48.91
CA GLY A 285 -12.15 -17.29 -48.88
C GLY A 285 -11.80 -16.02 -48.14
N ALA A 286 -11.59 -16.12 -46.81
CA ALA A 286 -10.68 -15.21 -46.11
C ALA A 286 -10.23 -15.84 -44.77
N GLN A 287 -8.94 -16.18 -44.72
CA GLN A 287 -8.19 -16.48 -43.50
C GLN A 287 -8.04 -15.18 -42.69
N PRO A 288 -8.35 -15.12 -41.38
CA PRO A 288 -7.93 -14.03 -40.54
C PRO A 288 -6.65 -14.43 -39.78
N SER A 289 -5.51 -14.06 -40.35
CA SER A 289 -4.26 -13.88 -39.63
C SER A 289 -4.23 -12.46 -39.05
N GLY A 290 -4.30 -12.34 -37.71
CA GLY A 290 -4.03 -11.08 -37.02
C GLY A 290 -4.95 -10.77 -35.84
N SER A 291 -4.76 -11.43 -34.69
CA SER A 291 -5.19 -10.95 -33.36
C SER A 291 -4.73 -11.89 -32.23
N ALA A 292 -3.42 -12.11 -32.10
CA ALA A 292 -2.83 -12.96 -31.04
C ALA A 292 -2.65 -12.22 -29.69
N GLN A 293 -3.53 -11.27 -29.33
CA GLN A 293 -3.34 -10.39 -28.17
C GLN A 293 -4.36 -10.60 -27.03
N GLY A 294 -5.27 -11.58 -27.15
CA GLY A 294 -6.24 -11.93 -26.09
C GLY A 294 -6.30 -13.43 -25.73
N GLN A 295 -5.45 -14.26 -26.31
CA GLN A 295 -5.72 -15.70 -26.38
C GLN A 295 -5.27 -16.51 -25.15
N SER A 296 -4.26 -16.08 -24.39
CA SER A 296 -3.79 -16.87 -23.22
C SER A 296 -4.81 -17.01 -22.10
N SER A 297 -5.63 -15.98 -21.86
CA SER A 297 -6.67 -16.01 -20.81
C SER A 297 -7.96 -16.71 -21.28
N ALA A 298 -8.32 -16.55 -22.56
CA ALA A 298 -9.40 -17.31 -23.20
C ALA A 298 -9.08 -18.81 -23.33
N ASN A 299 -7.80 -19.16 -23.44
CA ASN A 299 -7.32 -20.54 -23.45
C ASN A 299 -7.51 -21.24 -22.09
N GLY A 300 -7.47 -20.52 -20.97
CA GLY A 300 -7.69 -21.10 -19.65
C GLY A 300 -9.13 -21.60 -19.44
N ALA A 301 -10.12 -20.76 -19.75
CA ALA A 301 -11.53 -21.13 -19.63
C ALA A 301 -11.96 -22.20 -20.66
N SER A 302 -11.35 -22.22 -21.85
CA SER A 302 -11.59 -23.28 -22.85
C SER A 302 -11.00 -24.62 -22.42
N THR A 303 -9.75 -24.66 -21.94
CA THR A 303 -9.15 -25.91 -21.43
C THR A 303 -9.92 -26.52 -20.25
N LEU A 304 -10.47 -25.71 -19.34
CA LEU A 304 -11.37 -26.19 -18.28
C LEU A 304 -12.68 -26.77 -18.83
N ARG A 305 -13.24 -26.15 -19.87
CA ARG A 305 -14.46 -26.63 -20.53
C ARG A 305 -14.21 -27.94 -21.26
N ASP A 306 -13.07 -28.07 -21.92
CA ASP A 306 -12.64 -29.32 -22.58
C ASP A 306 -12.42 -30.43 -21.56
N ALA A 307 -11.79 -30.13 -20.42
CA ALA A 307 -11.61 -31.08 -19.32
C ALA A 307 -12.97 -31.51 -18.73
N ALA A 308 -13.90 -30.57 -18.53
CA ALA A 308 -15.26 -30.88 -18.07
C ALA A 308 -16.03 -31.75 -19.08
N GLN A 309 -15.83 -31.53 -20.38
CA GLN A 309 -16.45 -32.36 -21.42
C GLN A 309 -15.89 -33.79 -21.41
N GLN A 310 -14.58 -33.96 -21.21
CA GLN A 310 -13.98 -35.29 -21.05
C GLN A 310 -14.46 -36.02 -19.78
N MET A 311 -14.69 -35.28 -18.69
CA MET A 311 -15.29 -35.82 -17.46
C MET A 311 -16.74 -36.27 -17.68
N ARG A 312 -17.52 -35.53 -18.48
CA ARG A 312 -18.88 -35.91 -18.87
C ARG A 312 -18.89 -37.18 -19.72
N ASP A 313 -17.96 -37.30 -20.65
CA ASP A 313 -17.80 -38.51 -21.46
C ASP A 313 -17.41 -39.70 -20.58
N ALA A 314 -16.53 -39.51 -19.60
CA ALA A 314 -16.18 -40.53 -18.61
C ALA A 314 -17.40 -40.97 -17.77
N ALA A 315 -18.21 -40.03 -17.29
CA ALA A 315 -19.46 -40.35 -16.58
C ALA A 315 -20.43 -41.15 -17.46
N SER A 316 -20.55 -40.79 -18.74
CA SER A 316 -21.40 -41.52 -19.69
C SER A 316 -20.90 -42.96 -19.95
N GLN A 317 -19.59 -43.20 -19.88
CA GLN A 317 -18.98 -44.52 -20.03
C GLN A 317 -19.16 -45.36 -18.76
N LEU A 318 -19.06 -44.76 -17.57
CA LEU A 318 -19.41 -45.41 -16.31
C LEU A 318 -20.89 -45.83 -16.28
N ALA A 319 -21.80 -44.98 -16.77
CA ALA A 319 -23.22 -45.30 -16.88
C ALA A 319 -23.48 -46.47 -17.85
N ARG A 320 -22.62 -46.65 -18.87
CA ARG A 320 -22.62 -47.79 -19.79
C ARG A 320 -21.86 -49.00 -19.27
N GLN A 321 -21.39 -48.96 -18.02
CA GLN A 321 -20.61 -50.02 -17.36
C GLN A 321 -19.26 -50.31 -18.02
N ASP A 322 -18.63 -49.29 -18.62
CA ASP A 322 -17.26 -49.36 -19.18
C ASP A 322 -16.29 -48.52 -18.33
N PRO A 323 -15.74 -49.10 -17.23
CA PRO A 323 -14.81 -48.38 -16.34
C PRO A 323 -13.45 -48.13 -16.98
N ALA A 324 -13.01 -48.96 -17.93
CA ALA A 324 -11.71 -48.83 -18.59
C ALA A 324 -11.67 -47.64 -19.54
N ALA A 325 -12.72 -47.46 -20.37
CA ALA A 325 -12.86 -46.28 -21.20
C ALA A 325 -12.99 -45.01 -20.34
N ALA A 326 -13.79 -45.07 -19.27
CA ALA A 326 -14.00 -43.96 -18.37
C ALA A 326 -12.70 -43.49 -17.70
N ALA A 327 -11.88 -44.43 -17.24
CA ALA A 327 -10.58 -44.13 -16.63
C ALA A 327 -9.60 -43.48 -17.62
N ALA A 328 -9.63 -43.88 -18.90
CA ALA A 328 -8.82 -43.26 -19.94
C ALA A 328 -9.24 -41.80 -20.21
N ARG A 329 -10.55 -41.53 -20.30
CA ARG A 329 -11.10 -40.18 -20.47
C ARG A 329 -10.85 -39.29 -19.23
N GLY A 330 -11.03 -39.83 -18.04
CA GLY A 330 -10.72 -39.16 -16.78
C GLY A 330 -9.23 -38.80 -16.67
N ALA A 331 -8.33 -39.68 -17.12
CA ALA A 331 -6.90 -39.41 -17.14
C ALA A 331 -6.50 -38.31 -18.14
N GLN A 332 -7.20 -38.19 -19.27
CA GLN A 332 -7.00 -37.08 -20.21
C GLN A 332 -7.45 -35.75 -19.58
N ALA A 333 -8.59 -35.72 -18.89
CA ALA A 333 -9.08 -34.54 -18.18
C ALA A 333 -8.11 -34.09 -17.08
N ALA A 334 -7.58 -35.02 -16.29
CA ALA A 334 -6.58 -34.73 -15.26
C ALA A 334 -5.29 -34.10 -15.83
N LYS A 335 -4.81 -34.61 -16.98
CA LYS A 335 -3.64 -34.04 -17.67
C LYS A 335 -3.91 -32.59 -18.11
N GLN A 336 -5.07 -32.33 -18.69
CA GLN A 336 -5.47 -30.98 -19.10
C GLN A 336 -5.55 -30.00 -17.92
N LEU A 337 -6.08 -30.45 -16.78
CA LEU A 337 -6.13 -29.63 -15.56
C LEU A 337 -4.73 -29.33 -15.00
N ARG A 338 -3.79 -30.30 -15.01
CA ARG A 338 -2.39 -30.04 -14.62
C ARG A 338 -1.67 -29.09 -15.56
N ASP A 339 -1.90 -29.23 -16.87
CA ASP A 339 -1.33 -28.31 -17.86
C ASP A 339 -1.84 -26.88 -17.66
N LEU A 340 -3.13 -26.75 -17.34
CA LEU A 340 -3.72 -25.48 -16.99
C LEU A 340 -3.14 -24.93 -15.68
N GLU A 341 -3.02 -25.74 -14.62
CA GLU A 341 -2.40 -25.35 -13.35
C GLU A 341 -1.01 -24.76 -13.58
N ARG A 342 -0.15 -25.45 -14.33
CA ARG A 342 1.21 -24.96 -14.64
C ARG A 342 1.21 -23.63 -15.37
N ARG A 343 0.29 -23.45 -16.33
CA ARG A 343 0.17 -22.20 -17.08
C ARG A 343 -0.31 -21.05 -16.21
N VAL A 344 -1.33 -21.27 -15.39
CA VAL A 344 -1.89 -20.25 -14.50
C VAL A 344 -0.91 -19.93 -13.36
N GLN A 345 -0.16 -20.91 -12.87
CA GLN A 345 0.89 -20.72 -11.86
C GLN A 345 2.08 -19.93 -12.42
N GLY A 346 2.51 -20.23 -13.65
CA GLY A 346 3.54 -19.45 -14.34
C GLY A 346 3.09 -18.01 -14.66
N ALA A 347 1.79 -17.82 -14.92
CA ALA A 347 1.17 -16.52 -15.12
C ALA A 347 0.75 -15.83 -13.80
N SER A 348 1.14 -16.36 -12.64
CA SER A 348 0.85 -15.71 -11.36
C SER A 348 1.72 -14.45 -11.19
N PRO A 349 1.15 -13.33 -10.70
CA PRO A 349 1.91 -12.12 -10.42
C PRO A 349 3.08 -12.36 -9.46
N ASP A 350 2.97 -13.30 -8.52
CA ASP A 350 4.04 -13.61 -7.56
C ASP A 350 5.17 -14.43 -8.20
N ALA A 351 4.84 -15.33 -9.12
CA ALA A 351 5.83 -16.06 -9.90
C ALA A 351 6.62 -15.10 -10.82
N ARG A 352 5.92 -14.13 -11.44
CA ARG A 352 6.55 -13.05 -12.20
C ARG A 352 7.44 -12.17 -11.34
N ARG A 353 6.97 -11.73 -10.17
CA ARG A 353 7.76 -10.91 -9.24
C ARG A 353 9.03 -11.62 -8.79
N ARG A 354 8.93 -12.92 -8.51
CA ARG A 354 10.11 -13.76 -8.23
C ARG A 354 11.03 -13.84 -9.45
N ALA A 355 10.51 -14.12 -10.64
CA ALA A 355 11.32 -14.15 -11.87
C ALA A 355 12.01 -12.80 -12.18
N LEU A 356 11.33 -11.67 -11.95
CA LEU A 356 11.91 -10.32 -12.06
C LEU A 356 13.01 -10.11 -11.03
N GLY A 357 12.77 -10.49 -9.77
CA GLY A 357 13.77 -10.42 -8.70
C GLY A 357 15.00 -11.28 -9.00
N ASP A 358 14.79 -12.50 -9.50
CA ASP A 358 15.86 -13.42 -9.90
C ASP A 358 16.68 -12.83 -11.06
N LEU A 359 16.02 -12.27 -12.09
CA LEU A 359 16.67 -11.55 -13.19
C LEU A 359 17.49 -10.35 -12.72
N GLN A 360 16.95 -9.58 -11.77
CA GLN A 360 17.65 -8.42 -11.19
C GLN A 360 18.90 -8.87 -10.44
N LEU A 361 18.79 -9.89 -9.59
CA LEU A 361 19.92 -10.43 -8.83
C LEU A 361 20.98 -11.05 -9.75
N GLU A 362 20.56 -11.85 -10.74
CA GLU A 362 21.45 -12.47 -11.71
C GLU A 362 22.19 -11.41 -12.55
N SER A 363 21.49 -10.37 -13.02
CA SER A 363 22.14 -9.28 -13.76
C SER A 363 23.19 -8.52 -12.94
N GLN A 364 22.95 -8.32 -11.64
CA GLN A 364 23.93 -7.69 -10.73
C GLN A 364 25.15 -8.58 -10.52
N GLN A 365 24.93 -9.87 -10.26
CA GLN A 365 26.01 -10.84 -10.08
C GLN A 365 26.87 -10.96 -11.33
N ILE A 366 26.26 -10.96 -12.51
CA ILE A 366 26.96 -11.01 -13.79
C ILE A 366 27.79 -9.74 -14.01
N ALA A 367 27.24 -8.55 -13.73
CA ALA A 367 27.97 -7.28 -13.84
C ALA A 367 29.15 -7.22 -12.86
N ASP A 368 28.99 -7.71 -11.63
CA ASP A 368 30.05 -7.76 -10.63
C ASP A 368 31.15 -8.77 -10.98
N ALA A 369 30.78 -9.94 -11.51
CA ALA A 369 31.74 -10.91 -12.02
C ALA A 369 32.56 -10.33 -13.18
N GLN A 370 31.91 -9.65 -14.14
CA GLN A 370 32.61 -8.99 -15.23
C GLN A 370 33.55 -7.87 -14.76
N ARG A 371 33.16 -7.10 -13.73
CA ARG A 371 34.05 -6.09 -13.12
C ARG A 371 35.30 -6.71 -12.51
N ARG A 372 35.18 -7.86 -11.87
CA ARG A 372 36.33 -8.60 -11.31
C ARG A 372 37.24 -9.07 -12.44
N ILE A 373 36.65 -9.66 -13.48
CA ILE A 373 37.38 -10.11 -14.68
C ILE A 373 38.12 -8.96 -15.34
N ALA A 374 37.48 -7.79 -15.48
CA ALA A 374 38.11 -6.61 -16.07
C ALA A 374 39.31 -6.09 -15.26
N ARG A 375 39.22 -6.10 -13.92
CA ARG A 375 40.33 -5.67 -13.05
C ARG A 375 41.48 -6.67 -13.07
N GLU A 376 41.17 -7.96 -13.10
CA GLU A 376 42.17 -9.02 -13.14
C GLU A 376 42.85 -9.07 -14.51
N ALA A 377 42.10 -8.92 -15.60
CA ALA A 377 42.64 -8.76 -16.94
C ALA A 377 43.58 -7.54 -17.05
N ASP A 378 43.17 -6.38 -16.55
CA ASP A 378 44.01 -5.17 -16.55
C ASP A 378 45.28 -5.34 -15.69
N ARG A 379 45.19 -6.03 -14.55
CA ARG A 379 46.35 -6.39 -13.74
C ARG A 379 47.30 -7.32 -14.48
N LEU A 380 46.78 -8.38 -15.11
CA LEU A 380 47.56 -9.36 -15.88
C LEU A 380 48.14 -8.75 -17.17
N ASP A 381 47.54 -7.69 -17.71
CA ASP A 381 48.08 -6.91 -18.84
C ASP A 381 49.24 -6.00 -18.42
N ARG A 382 49.22 -5.46 -17.19
CA ARG A 382 50.35 -4.71 -16.62
C ARG A 382 51.50 -5.62 -16.16
N GLU A 383 51.18 -6.79 -15.62
CA GLU A 383 52.12 -7.82 -15.18
C GLU A 383 52.51 -8.74 -16.35
N ALA A 384 53.15 -8.19 -17.41
CA ALA A 384 53.46 -8.88 -18.67
C ALA A 384 54.59 -9.94 -18.59
N ASN A 385 54.77 -10.62 -17.46
CA ASN A 385 55.77 -11.68 -17.28
C ASN A 385 55.18 -13.07 -17.56
N GLY A 386 55.99 -13.98 -18.13
CA GLY A 386 55.58 -15.30 -18.64
C GLY A 386 54.90 -16.28 -17.66
N GLY A 387 54.79 -15.95 -16.38
CA GLY A 387 54.03 -16.71 -15.38
C GLY A 387 52.52 -16.42 -15.34
N THR A 388 52.02 -15.41 -16.08
CA THR A 388 50.60 -15.03 -16.10
C THR A 388 49.75 -15.83 -17.09
N ALA A 389 50.36 -16.71 -17.89
CA ALA A 389 49.68 -17.52 -18.89
C ALA A 389 48.58 -18.44 -18.31
N ASP A 390 48.82 -19.03 -17.14
CA ASP A 390 47.85 -19.93 -16.50
C ASP A 390 46.72 -19.16 -15.81
N ALA A 391 47.01 -17.98 -15.25
CA ALA A 391 46.00 -17.08 -14.71
C ALA A 391 45.05 -16.58 -15.81
N ARG A 392 45.60 -16.21 -16.98
CA ARG A 392 44.80 -15.82 -18.16
C ARG A 392 43.91 -16.97 -18.68
N ARG A 393 44.40 -18.21 -18.66
CA ARG A 393 43.59 -19.39 -19.04
C ARG A 393 42.44 -19.68 -18.07
N ARG A 394 42.64 -19.46 -16.77
CA ARG A 394 41.56 -19.57 -15.76
C ARG A 394 40.53 -18.46 -15.94
N LEU A 395 40.99 -17.22 -16.10
CA LEU A 395 40.14 -16.07 -16.35
C LEU A 395 39.28 -16.23 -17.62
N ALA A 396 39.86 -16.82 -18.67
CA ALA A 396 39.14 -17.18 -19.88
C ALA A 396 38.04 -18.22 -19.63
N GLY A 397 38.27 -19.19 -18.73
CA GLY A 397 37.27 -20.16 -18.31
C GLY A 397 36.10 -19.51 -17.58
N ASP A 398 36.41 -18.66 -16.58
CA ASP A 398 35.41 -17.91 -15.83
C ASP A 398 34.56 -17.01 -16.74
N LYS A 399 35.18 -16.44 -17.78
CA LYS A 399 34.49 -15.62 -18.78
C LYS A 399 33.58 -16.42 -19.71
N GLU A 400 33.95 -17.66 -20.04
CA GLU A 400 33.11 -18.57 -20.84
C GLU A 400 31.88 -19.00 -20.04
N GLU A 401 32.04 -19.34 -18.75
CA GLU A 401 30.90 -19.60 -17.85
C GLU A 401 29.99 -18.37 -17.70
N LEU A 402 30.58 -17.18 -17.60
CA LEU A 402 29.81 -15.94 -17.48
C LEU A 402 29.03 -15.63 -18.77
N ALA A 403 29.58 -15.99 -19.93
CA ALA A 403 28.88 -15.86 -21.21
C ALA A 403 27.63 -16.74 -21.27
N ASP A 404 27.71 -17.98 -20.79
CA ASP A 404 26.56 -18.89 -20.74
C ASP A 404 25.45 -18.37 -19.80
N ARG A 405 25.83 -17.77 -18.67
CA ARG A 405 24.88 -17.09 -17.76
C ARG A 405 24.23 -15.87 -18.41
N VAL A 406 24.96 -15.10 -19.22
CA VAL A 406 24.40 -13.98 -19.98
C VAL A 406 23.39 -14.45 -21.02
N ASP A 407 23.62 -15.58 -21.70
CA ASP A 407 22.63 -16.13 -22.63
C ASP A 407 21.38 -16.63 -21.89
N ALA A 408 21.56 -17.27 -20.73
CA ALA A 408 20.45 -17.69 -19.87
C ALA A 408 19.61 -16.49 -19.41
N LEU A 409 20.28 -15.41 -18.95
CA LEU A 409 19.67 -14.14 -18.59
C LEU A 409 18.91 -13.51 -19.76
N GLN A 410 19.49 -13.55 -20.97
CA GLN A 410 18.83 -13.06 -22.18
C GLN A 410 17.56 -13.86 -22.49
N GLN A 411 17.59 -15.18 -22.34
CA GLN A 411 16.43 -16.04 -22.60
C GLN A 411 15.32 -15.83 -21.56
N SER A 412 15.65 -15.71 -20.28
CA SER A 412 14.68 -15.43 -19.22
C SER A 412 14.08 -14.02 -19.37
N ALA A 413 14.89 -13.02 -19.71
CA ALA A 413 14.40 -11.67 -20.01
C ALA A 413 13.46 -11.66 -21.22
N ARG A 414 13.79 -12.38 -22.31
CA ARG A 414 12.91 -12.50 -23.49
C ARG A 414 11.57 -13.14 -23.15
N ARG A 415 11.57 -14.28 -22.44
CA ARG A 415 10.33 -14.97 -22.03
C ARG A 415 9.44 -14.07 -21.19
N LEU A 416 10.02 -13.25 -20.34
CA LEU A 416 9.30 -12.33 -19.47
C LEU A 416 8.83 -11.06 -20.18
N ALA A 417 9.58 -10.57 -21.16
CA ALA A 417 9.15 -9.47 -22.04
C ALA A 417 8.02 -9.88 -22.98
N ASP A 418 8.04 -11.13 -23.44
CA ASP A 418 6.98 -11.71 -24.29
C ASP A 418 5.72 -12.08 -23.50
N ASP A 419 5.78 -12.09 -22.16
CA ASP A 419 4.60 -12.34 -21.33
C ASP A 419 3.55 -11.23 -21.56
N PRO A 420 2.35 -11.56 -22.08
CA PRO A 420 1.29 -10.58 -22.34
C PRO A 420 0.70 -9.98 -21.07
N THR A 421 0.98 -10.59 -19.91
CA THR A 421 0.45 -10.18 -18.60
C THR A 421 1.45 -9.35 -17.77
N SER A 422 2.64 -9.07 -18.35
CA SER A 422 3.61 -8.16 -17.74
C SER A 422 3.12 -6.71 -17.79
N VAL A 423 3.38 -5.95 -16.72
CA VAL A 423 3.04 -4.51 -16.65
C VAL A 423 3.80 -3.79 -17.76
N SER A 424 3.18 -2.80 -18.40
CA SER A 424 3.77 -2.10 -19.55
C SER A 424 5.17 -1.54 -19.26
N ALA A 425 5.43 -1.06 -18.04
CA ALA A 425 6.73 -0.56 -17.60
C ALA A 425 7.80 -1.67 -17.42
N ASP A 426 7.42 -2.81 -16.81
CA ASP A 426 8.33 -3.95 -16.65
C ASP A 426 8.64 -4.57 -18.01
N LYS A 427 7.62 -4.68 -18.87
CA LYS A 427 7.74 -5.19 -20.23
C LYS A 427 8.66 -4.33 -21.10
N THR A 428 8.57 -3.01 -21.04
CA THR A 428 9.46 -2.13 -21.81
C THR A 428 10.88 -2.24 -21.31
N ALA A 429 11.12 -2.20 -20.00
CA ALA A 429 12.47 -2.21 -19.46
C ALA A 429 13.16 -3.59 -19.59
N VAL A 430 12.44 -4.70 -19.37
CA VAL A 430 12.94 -6.06 -19.60
C VAL A 430 13.11 -6.34 -21.10
N GLY A 431 12.19 -5.86 -21.94
CA GLY A 431 12.27 -5.98 -23.40
C GLY A 431 13.45 -5.18 -23.99
N GLU A 432 13.70 -3.97 -23.49
CA GLU A 432 14.88 -3.17 -23.85
C GLU A 432 16.17 -3.83 -23.37
N ALA A 433 16.22 -4.33 -22.13
CA ALA A 433 17.38 -5.07 -21.63
C ALA A 433 17.67 -6.31 -22.48
N ALA A 434 16.64 -7.08 -22.86
CA ALA A 434 16.79 -8.24 -23.74
C ALA A 434 17.29 -7.85 -25.15
N ARG A 435 16.85 -6.70 -25.68
CA ARG A 435 17.32 -6.16 -26.97
C ARG A 435 18.74 -5.63 -26.90
N ASP A 436 19.13 -5.02 -25.79
CA ASP A 436 20.51 -4.54 -25.59
C ASP A 436 21.49 -5.70 -25.45
N LEU A 437 21.10 -6.76 -24.71
CA LEU A 437 21.86 -8.01 -24.61
C LEU A 437 22.06 -8.68 -25.98
N ASP A 438 20.99 -8.77 -26.76
CA ASP A 438 20.99 -9.40 -28.08
C ASP A 438 21.67 -8.56 -29.16
N GLY A 439 21.34 -7.28 -29.23
CA GLY A 439 21.86 -6.35 -30.24
C GLY A 439 23.36 -6.11 -30.10
N GLN A 440 23.89 -6.22 -28.88
CA GLN A 440 25.33 -6.16 -28.64
C GLN A 440 26.01 -7.54 -28.72
N GLN A 441 25.24 -8.62 -28.90
CA GLN A 441 25.74 -10.00 -28.90
C GLN A 441 26.71 -10.26 -27.74
N LEU A 442 26.30 -9.84 -26.53
CA LEU A 442 27.17 -9.81 -25.35
C LEU A 442 27.79 -11.18 -25.05
N GLY A 443 27.00 -12.26 -25.09
CA GLY A 443 27.52 -13.63 -24.94
C GLY A 443 28.55 -14.01 -26.02
N ALA A 444 28.33 -13.62 -27.28
CA ALA A 444 29.29 -13.90 -28.36
C ALA A 444 30.60 -13.11 -28.19
N ARG A 445 30.53 -11.84 -27.80
CA ARG A 445 31.70 -11.00 -27.51
C ARG A 445 32.48 -11.50 -26.29
N MET A 446 31.78 -12.01 -25.29
CA MET A 446 32.42 -12.58 -24.11
C MET A 446 33.18 -13.88 -24.46
N ARG A 447 32.58 -14.79 -25.24
CA ARG A 447 33.27 -16.00 -25.73
C ARG A 447 34.45 -15.66 -26.66
N ALA A 448 34.31 -14.63 -27.49
CA ALA A 448 35.41 -14.15 -28.34
C ALA A 448 36.59 -13.64 -27.49
N GLY A 449 36.32 -12.77 -26.50
CA GLY A 449 37.39 -12.29 -25.62
C GLY A 449 37.97 -13.37 -24.71
N ALA A 450 37.21 -14.40 -24.33
CA ALA A 450 37.73 -15.56 -23.62
C ALA A 450 38.73 -16.35 -24.49
N ARG A 451 38.44 -16.53 -25.78
CA ARG A 451 39.37 -17.13 -26.75
C ARG A 451 40.62 -16.27 -26.93
N ASP A 452 40.48 -14.95 -27.01
CA ASP A 452 41.62 -14.04 -27.13
C ASP A 452 42.54 -14.07 -25.90
N MET A 453 41.97 -14.22 -24.69
CA MET A 453 42.73 -14.42 -23.45
C MET A 453 43.46 -15.78 -23.42
N ARG A 454 42.85 -16.83 -23.97
CA ARG A 454 43.43 -18.19 -24.06
C ARG A 454 44.57 -18.24 -25.09
N ASP A 455 44.40 -17.58 -26.23
CA ASP A 455 45.35 -17.55 -27.34
C ASP A 455 46.44 -16.47 -27.16
N GLN A 456 46.36 -15.67 -26.10
CA GLN A 456 47.26 -14.53 -25.80
C GLN A 456 47.40 -13.53 -26.96
N ARG A 457 46.41 -13.46 -27.85
CA ARG A 457 46.49 -12.68 -29.10
C ARG A 457 46.38 -11.17 -28.88
N SER A 458 45.78 -10.73 -27.77
CA SER A 458 45.52 -9.32 -27.54
C SER A 458 46.17 -8.81 -26.25
N ARG A 459 46.87 -7.67 -26.34
CA ARG A 459 47.50 -6.97 -25.19
C ARG A 459 46.61 -5.86 -24.59
N GLU A 460 45.39 -5.70 -25.12
CA GLU A 460 44.42 -4.70 -24.65
C GLU A 460 43.14 -5.36 -24.12
N THR A 461 43.26 -6.54 -23.50
CA THR A 461 42.09 -7.27 -22.99
C THR A 461 41.37 -6.47 -21.91
N GLY A 462 42.10 -5.79 -21.01
CA GLY A 462 41.51 -4.97 -19.94
C GLY A 462 40.54 -3.88 -20.42
N LYS A 463 40.80 -3.20 -21.55
CA LYS A 463 39.92 -2.14 -22.08
C LYS A 463 38.62 -2.71 -22.66
N ALA A 464 38.71 -3.84 -23.38
CA ALA A 464 37.55 -4.52 -23.92
C ALA A 464 36.66 -5.09 -22.79
N GLU A 465 37.28 -5.62 -21.72
CA GLU A 465 36.55 -6.10 -20.55
C GLU A 465 35.84 -4.99 -19.78
N GLN A 466 36.43 -3.79 -19.69
CA GLN A 466 35.80 -2.62 -19.08
C GLN A 466 34.56 -2.18 -19.86
N GLN A 467 34.64 -2.14 -21.19
CA GLN A 467 33.47 -1.82 -22.02
C GLN A 467 32.34 -2.84 -21.83
N LEU A 468 32.67 -4.12 -21.71
CA LEU A 468 31.71 -5.18 -21.40
C LEU A 468 31.08 -4.99 -20.01
N ALA A 469 31.89 -4.64 -19.00
CA ALA A 469 31.41 -4.35 -17.65
C ALA A 469 30.42 -3.16 -17.65
N ASP A 470 30.74 -2.09 -18.38
CA ASP A 470 29.87 -0.91 -18.48
C ASP A 470 28.55 -1.21 -19.20
N THR A 471 28.59 -2.06 -20.24
CA THR A 471 27.35 -2.51 -20.92
C THR A 471 26.46 -3.35 -20.00
N LEU A 472 27.04 -4.29 -19.26
CA LEU A 472 26.30 -5.13 -18.30
C LEU A 472 25.76 -4.30 -17.14
N ASP A 473 26.50 -3.28 -16.68
CA ASP A 473 26.03 -2.37 -15.63
C ASP A 473 24.83 -1.53 -16.09
N ARG A 474 24.82 -1.07 -17.36
CA ARG A 474 23.64 -0.40 -17.93
C ARG A 474 22.43 -1.32 -18.03
N VAL A 475 22.64 -2.57 -18.43
CA VAL A 475 21.57 -3.59 -18.48
C VAL A 475 21.03 -3.88 -17.08
N ALA A 476 21.91 -4.08 -16.09
CA ALA A 476 21.54 -4.31 -14.70
C ALA A 476 20.79 -3.11 -14.10
N ARG A 477 21.24 -1.86 -14.37
CA ARG A 477 20.54 -0.65 -13.94
C ARG A 477 19.17 -0.50 -14.59
N ARG A 478 19.01 -0.89 -15.87
CA ARG A 478 17.73 -0.86 -16.58
C ARG A 478 16.76 -1.91 -16.03
N LEU A 479 17.23 -3.13 -15.79
CA LEU A 479 16.45 -4.21 -15.15
C LEU A 479 16.08 -3.89 -13.69
N ASN A 480 16.92 -3.12 -12.98
CA ASN A 480 16.64 -2.64 -11.61
C ASN A 480 15.80 -1.35 -11.59
N GLY A 481 15.75 -0.60 -12.70
CA GLY A 481 14.81 0.49 -12.92
C GLY A 481 13.42 0.02 -13.32
N ALA A 482 13.31 -1.21 -13.84
CA ALA A 482 12.09 -1.98 -14.04
C ALA A 482 11.61 -2.52 -12.67
N ASP A 483 11.06 -1.64 -11.85
CA ASP A 483 10.63 -2.03 -10.52
C ASP A 483 9.25 -2.68 -10.58
N ALA A 484 9.15 -3.91 -10.06
CA ALA A 484 7.97 -4.77 -9.94
C ALA A 484 6.88 -4.20 -8.99
N GLY A 485 6.68 -2.88 -9.01
CA GLY A 485 5.77 -2.13 -8.14
C GLY A 485 6.06 -0.64 -7.97
N GLY A 486 6.85 0.02 -8.82
CA GLY A 486 6.97 1.50 -8.92
C GLY A 486 7.65 2.26 -7.75
N ALA A 487 7.96 1.59 -6.63
CA ALA A 487 8.32 2.25 -5.38
C ALA A 487 9.68 2.96 -5.37
N LYS A 488 10.69 2.44 -6.10
CA LYS A 488 12.03 3.08 -6.14
C LYS A 488 12.08 4.33 -7.02
N GLY A 489 11.22 4.42 -8.03
CA GLY A 489 11.08 5.62 -8.85
C GLY A 489 10.46 6.76 -8.06
N ASP A 490 9.43 6.46 -7.27
CA ASP A 490 8.70 7.45 -6.48
C ASP A 490 9.49 7.93 -5.27
N THR A 491 10.26 7.07 -4.60
CA THR A 491 11.16 7.48 -3.51
C THR A 491 12.26 8.44 -3.96
N ARG A 492 12.86 8.21 -5.14
CA ARG A 492 13.86 9.15 -5.70
C ARG A 492 13.24 10.49 -6.07
N ARG A 493 12.07 10.49 -6.73
CA ARG A 493 11.34 11.70 -7.08
C ARG A 493 10.92 12.50 -5.84
N LEU A 494 10.42 11.82 -4.81
CA LEU A 494 10.05 12.46 -3.54
C LEU A 494 11.27 13.03 -2.80
N ALA A 495 12.42 12.36 -2.86
CA ALA A 495 13.67 12.88 -2.30
C ALA A 495 14.14 14.14 -3.07
N ASP A 496 14.15 14.10 -4.40
CA ASP A 496 14.53 15.25 -5.23
C ASP A 496 13.59 16.46 -5.02
N GLN A 497 12.29 16.21 -4.86
CA GLN A 497 11.30 17.26 -4.55
C GLN A 497 11.52 17.87 -3.16
N LEU A 498 11.85 17.04 -2.18
CA LEU A 498 12.10 17.48 -0.81
C LEU A 498 13.37 18.34 -0.73
N ASP A 499 14.43 17.97 -1.45
CA ASP A 499 15.66 18.76 -1.53
C ASP A 499 15.43 20.11 -2.22
N GLN A 500 14.63 20.15 -3.29
CA GLN A 500 14.24 21.42 -3.94
C GLN A 500 13.46 22.36 -3.01
N VAL A 501 12.60 21.81 -2.14
CA VAL A 501 11.83 22.59 -1.16
C VAL A 501 12.73 23.12 -0.03
N ARG A 502 13.70 22.32 0.43
CA ARG A 502 14.70 22.74 1.43
C ARG A 502 15.59 23.86 0.91
N ASP A 503 16.10 23.72 -0.32
CA ASP A 503 16.90 24.76 -0.96
C ASP A 503 16.14 26.08 -1.11
N ALA A 504 14.87 26.00 -1.50
CA ALA A 504 13.97 27.15 -1.60
C ALA A 504 13.77 27.85 -0.23
N ARG A 505 13.56 27.08 0.83
CA ARG A 505 13.41 27.57 2.20
C ARG A 505 14.69 28.24 2.71
N ASP A 506 15.85 27.63 2.48
CA ASP A 506 17.14 28.15 2.94
C ASP A 506 17.50 29.47 2.25
N ARG A 507 17.17 29.62 0.96
CA ARG A 507 17.35 30.89 0.24
C ARG A 507 16.47 32.00 0.80
N LEU A 508 15.20 31.70 1.09
CA LEU A 508 14.28 32.67 1.71
C LEU A 508 14.74 33.07 3.12
N ALA A 509 15.19 32.13 3.93
CA ALA A 509 15.68 32.40 5.28
C ALA A 509 16.95 33.28 5.27
N ARG A 510 17.88 33.03 4.34
CA ARG A 510 19.08 33.88 4.17
C ARG A 510 18.73 35.31 3.75
N LEU A 511 17.81 35.47 2.79
CA LEU A 511 17.37 36.78 2.33
C LEU A 511 16.62 37.54 3.43
N GLU A 512 15.80 36.86 4.24
CA GLU A 512 15.12 37.46 5.39
C GLU A 512 16.12 37.93 6.45
N GLN A 513 17.16 37.13 6.74
CA GLN A 513 18.18 37.49 7.70
C GLN A 513 19.03 38.67 7.23
N GLN A 514 19.43 38.69 5.95
CA GLN A 514 20.11 39.84 5.34
C GLN A 514 19.26 41.11 5.41
N LEU A 515 17.95 41.00 5.19
CA LEU A 515 17.02 42.12 5.31
C LEU A 515 16.88 42.60 6.76
N ARG A 516 16.90 41.68 7.73
CA ARG A 516 16.86 42.00 9.17
C ARG A 516 18.14 42.67 9.64
N ASP A 517 19.30 42.19 9.20
CA ASP A 517 20.61 42.76 9.57
C ASP A 517 20.81 44.14 8.95
N ALA A 518 20.43 44.32 7.67
CA ALA A 518 20.45 45.62 7.00
C ALA A 518 19.50 46.65 7.65
N ARG A 519 18.44 46.20 8.32
CA ARG A 519 17.51 47.04 9.09
C ARG A 519 17.94 47.27 10.55
N GLY A 520 18.51 46.25 11.20
CA GLY A 520 18.94 46.26 12.60
C GLY A 520 20.23 47.03 12.86
N GLY A 521 21.06 47.25 11.83
CA GLY A 521 22.27 48.09 11.90
C GLY A 521 22.03 49.56 12.29
N LYS A 522 20.77 50.01 12.42
CA LYS A 522 20.43 51.36 12.90
C LYS A 522 20.30 51.49 14.43
N GLN A 523 20.39 50.41 15.23
CA GLN A 523 19.99 50.48 16.64
C GLN A 523 20.92 49.83 17.68
N SER A 524 22.12 49.37 17.31
CA SER A 524 23.10 48.81 18.24
C SER A 524 24.43 49.59 18.23
N SER A 525 24.51 50.66 19.03
CA SER A 525 25.78 51.15 19.58
C SER A 525 25.77 50.95 21.10
N PRO A 526 26.54 49.99 21.66
CA PRO A 526 26.72 49.87 23.09
C PRO A 526 27.87 50.78 23.55
N SER A 527 27.71 51.39 24.71
CA SER A 527 28.63 52.32 25.36
C SER A 527 29.60 51.63 26.35
N SER A 528 30.74 52.31 26.61
CA SER A 528 31.75 52.15 27.70
C SER A 528 32.89 51.12 27.47
N ALA A 529 34.18 51.29 27.83
CA ALA A 529 35.00 52.34 28.48
C ALA A 529 36.54 52.05 28.35
N SER A 530 37.38 53.06 28.68
CA SER A 530 38.78 53.05 29.25
C SER A 530 40.04 53.49 28.44
N ALA A 531 40.32 54.81 28.51
CA ALA A 531 41.58 55.54 28.88
C ALA A 531 42.93 55.40 28.07
N PRO A 532 43.99 56.22 28.33
CA PRO A 532 44.25 57.52 27.67
C PRO A 532 45.68 57.68 27.07
N ALA A 533 45.90 58.54 26.06
CA ALA A 533 47.20 59.21 25.83
C ALA A 533 47.16 60.26 24.70
N SER A 534 47.79 61.38 25.01
CA SER A 534 48.07 62.60 24.25
C SER A 534 48.97 62.44 23.01
N GLY A 535 48.76 63.26 21.97
CA GLY A 535 49.76 63.51 20.93
C GLY A 535 49.23 64.28 19.72
N SER A 536 49.73 65.51 19.53
CA SER A 536 49.37 66.53 18.54
C SER A 536 49.63 66.21 17.07
N GLY A 537 48.86 66.83 16.16
CA GLY A 537 49.34 67.21 14.83
C GLY A 537 48.31 67.06 13.72
N GLY A 538 47.75 68.15 13.21
CA GLY A 538 46.57 68.09 12.35
C GLY A 538 46.81 67.64 10.91
N ARG A 539 45.75 67.12 10.29
CA ARG A 539 45.33 67.49 8.94
C ARG A 539 43.87 67.10 8.74
N ALA A 540 43.02 68.11 8.59
CA ALA A 540 41.62 67.97 8.26
C ALA A 540 41.49 67.39 6.85
N ALA A 541 40.97 66.17 6.75
CA ALA A 541 40.29 65.67 5.56
C ALA A 541 38.81 65.55 5.92
N GLN A 542 38.02 66.37 5.23
CA GLN A 542 36.60 66.53 5.40
C GLN A 542 35.89 65.32 4.79
N SER A 543 35.57 64.31 5.61
CA SER A 543 34.64 63.24 5.24
C SER A 543 33.25 63.59 5.75
N SER A 544 32.38 63.98 4.82
CA SER A 544 30.95 64.23 5.03
C SER A 544 30.24 63.02 5.66
N PRO A 545 29.33 63.17 6.64
CA PRO A 545 28.63 62.05 7.26
C PRO A 545 27.38 61.57 6.50
N ASP A 546 27.07 62.08 5.31
CA ASP A 546 25.72 61.99 4.75
C ASP A 546 25.54 61.01 3.57
N ALA A 547 26.57 60.26 3.18
CA ALA A 547 26.51 59.34 2.03
C ALA A 547 26.25 57.86 2.40
N GLY A 548 26.35 57.48 3.68
CA GLY A 548 26.17 56.09 4.12
C GLY A 548 24.71 55.64 4.18
N THR A 549 23.79 56.57 4.45
CA THR A 549 22.36 56.27 4.67
C THR A 549 21.61 56.05 3.36
N ALA A 550 21.97 56.75 2.28
CA ALA A 550 21.33 56.64 0.98
C ALA A 550 21.67 55.32 0.25
N ASN A 551 22.91 54.83 0.36
CA ASN A 551 23.30 53.53 -0.17
C ASN A 551 22.67 52.38 0.63
N ALA A 552 22.62 52.49 1.97
CA ALA A 552 21.97 51.48 2.80
C ALA A 552 20.46 51.35 2.50
N THR A 553 19.76 52.44 2.17
CA THR A 553 18.36 52.36 1.74
C THR A 553 18.20 51.73 0.35
N ALA A 554 19.10 52.03 -0.60
CA ALA A 554 19.08 51.43 -1.93
C ALA A 554 19.39 49.91 -1.89
N ASP A 555 20.31 49.49 -1.03
CA ASP A 555 20.65 48.08 -0.81
C ASP A 555 19.49 47.32 -0.15
N VAL A 556 18.80 47.95 0.81
CA VAL A 556 17.58 47.41 1.43
C VAL A 556 16.44 47.27 0.41
N ASP A 557 16.26 48.23 -0.49
CA ASP A 557 15.24 48.16 -1.55
C ASP A 557 15.56 47.08 -2.58
N ARG A 558 16.84 46.85 -2.90
CA ARG A 558 17.28 45.76 -3.78
C ARG A 558 17.06 44.39 -3.16
N LEU A 559 17.44 44.20 -1.90
CA LEU A 559 17.20 42.96 -1.15
C LEU A 559 15.71 42.64 -1.03
N GLN A 560 14.86 43.65 -0.90
CA GLN A 560 13.40 43.48 -0.91
C GLN A 560 12.87 42.98 -2.25
N GLN A 561 13.36 43.51 -3.36
CA GLN A 561 12.97 43.05 -4.69
C GLN A 561 13.44 41.62 -4.96
N GLU A 562 14.63 41.25 -4.49
CA GLU A 562 15.16 39.89 -4.60
C GLU A 562 14.37 38.89 -3.75
N TYR A 563 14.03 39.25 -2.51
CA TYR A 563 13.17 38.46 -1.63
C TYR A 563 11.76 38.24 -2.25
N ALA A 564 11.14 39.30 -2.79
CA ALA A 564 9.83 39.21 -3.42
C ALA A 564 9.82 38.27 -4.63
N ARG A 565 10.89 38.32 -5.45
CA ARG A 565 11.05 37.43 -6.61
C ARG A 565 11.27 35.98 -6.18
N GLU A 566 12.08 35.75 -5.16
CA GLU A 566 12.34 34.40 -4.67
C GLU A 566 11.06 33.81 -4.04
N ALA A 567 10.30 34.60 -3.26
CA ALA A 567 9.01 34.18 -2.69
C ALA A 567 7.96 33.83 -3.76
N GLN A 568 7.95 34.54 -4.90
CA GLN A 568 7.10 34.19 -6.04
C GLN A 568 7.53 32.88 -6.70
N ARG A 569 8.84 32.68 -6.91
CA ARG A 569 9.37 31.42 -7.48
C ARG A 569 9.06 30.22 -6.58
N THR A 570 9.18 30.37 -5.26
CA THR A 570 8.83 29.31 -4.32
C THR A 570 7.33 29.04 -4.32
N ARG A 571 6.49 30.07 -4.48
CA ARG A 571 5.05 29.91 -4.64
C ARG A 571 4.70 29.12 -5.91
N ASP A 572 5.30 29.47 -7.04
CA ASP A 572 5.09 28.77 -8.31
C ASP A 572 5.64 27.34 -8.29
N LEU A 573 6.67 27.07 -7.49
CA LEU A 573 7.21 25.74 -7.26
C LEU A 573 6.23 24.90 -6.42
N VAL A 574 5.75 25.42 -5.30
CA VAL A 574 4.75 24.75 -4.45
C VAL A 574 3.44 24.50 -5.21
N ASP A 575 2.98 25.46 -6.01
CA ASP A 575 1.75 25.35 -6.78
C ASP A 575 1.89 24.34 -7.94
N ARG A 576 3.04 24.30 -8.63
CA ARG A 576 3.33 23.25 -9.62
C ARG A 576 3.45 21.87 -9.00
N LEU A 577 4.05 21.77 -7.82
CA LEU A 577 4.19 20.50 -7.11
C LEU A 577 2.86 20.02 -6.51
N GLN A 578 1.97 20.94 -6.06
CA GLN A 578 0.60 20.61 -5.63
C GLN A 578 -0.31 20.20 -6.79
N ARG A 579 -0.13 20.79 -7.98
CA ARG A 579 -0.89 20.40 -9.20
C ARG A 579 -0.34 19.17 -9.89
N GLY A 580 0.96 18.92 -9.78
CA GLY A 580 1.68 17.79 -10.38
C GLY A 580 1.74 16.54 -9.50
N GLY A 581 1.51 16.66 -8.19
CA GLY A 581 1.34 15.53 -7.28
C GLY A 581 0.00 14.84 -7.57
N ASP A 582 0.07 13.59 -8.01
CA ASP A 582 -1.05 12.78 -8.46
C ASP A 582 -2.32 12.90 -7.62
N ARG A 583 -3.44 13.02 -8.34
CA ARG A 583 -4.83 12.88 -7.88
C ARG A 583 -5.15 11.43 -7.45
N GLN A 584 -4.29 10.81 -6.65
CA GLN A 584 -4.44 9.43 -6.19
C GLN A 584 -4.40 9.33 -4.66
N THR A 585 -5.05 10.25 -3.97
CA THR A 585 -5.60 9.98 -2.63
C THR A 585 -6.86 10.80 -2.45
N GLY A 586 -8.00 10.13 -2.58
CA GLY A 586 -9.29 10.68 -2.19
C GLY A 586 -9.31 10.88 -0.68
N GLY A 587 -8.99 12.08 -0.25
CA GLY A 587 -9.11 12.54 1.12
C GLY A 587 -9.43 14.02 1.06
N GLY A 588 -10.70 14.36 1.25
CA GLY A 588 -11.16 15.75 1.34
C GLY A 588 -10.45 16.47 2.48
N GLY A 589 -9.37 17.16 2.16
CA GLY A 589 -8.73 18.16 3.00
C GLY A 589 -9.21 19.53 2.54
N SER A 590 -10.01 20.18 3.37
CA SER A 590 -10.54 21.53 3.21
C SER A 590 -9.61 22.48 2.46
N THR A 591 -10.05 22.97 1.31
CA THR A 591 -9.62 24.28 0.81
C THR A 591 -9.95 25.33 1.88
N PRO A 592 -8.99 26.07 2.44
CA PRO A 592 -9.28 27.32 3.12
C PRO A 592 -9.55 28.34 2.01
N GLU A 593 -10.76 28.31 1.45
CA GLU A 593 -11.30 29.52 0.85
C GLU A 593 -11.53 30.50 1.99
N GLN A 594 -10.81 31.61 1.91
CA GLN A 594 -11.05 32.95 2.47
C GLN A 594 -9.80 33.51 3.14
N HIS A 595 -8.71 33.59 2.39
CA HIS A 595 -7.94 34.83 2.36
C HIS A 595 -7.84 35.17 0.89
N GLU A 596 -8.65 36.13 0.41
CA GLU A 596 -8.35 36.79 -0.85
C GLU A 596 -6.99 37.48 -0.66
N TRP A 597 -5.93 36.86 -1.15
CA TRP A 597 -4.61 37.49 -1.20
C TRP A 597 -4.76 38.73 -2.06
N SER A 598 -4.58 39.91 -1.46
CA SER A 598 -4.76 41.21 -2.10
C SER A 598 -4.07 41.21 -3.45
N ARG A 599 -4.87 41.38 -4.52
CA ARG A 599 -4.44 41.43 -5.92
C ARG A 599 -3.71 42.73 -6.27
N SER A 600 -2.98 43.33 -5.34
CA SER A 600 -2.06 44.42 -5.65
C SER A 600 -0.84 43.80 -6.34
N ALA A 601 -0.77 43.97 -7.66
CA ALA A 601 0.40 43.62 -8.44
C ALA A 601 1.66 44.25 -7.80
N PRO A 602 2.80 43.53 -7.76
CA PRO A 602 4.05 44.07 -7.24
C PRO A 602 4.42 45.36 -8.00
N GLY A 603 4.58 46.47 -7.28
CA GLY A 603 5.00 47.76 -7.86
C GLY A 603 4.07 48.95 -7.62
N THR A 604 2.88 48.76 -7.05
CA THR A 604 2.01 49.87 -6.64
C THR A 604 2.39 50.41 -5.27
N GLU A 605 2.23 51.72 -5.05
CA GLU A 605 2.67 52.41 -3.82
C GLU A 605 1.99 51.88 -2.55
N ALA A 606 0.81 51.26 -2.66
CA ALA A 606 0.13 50.58 -1.55
C ALA A 606 0.92 49.37 -1.02
N TRP A 607 1.58 48.60 -1.89
CA TRP A 607 2.39 47.44 -1.52
C TRP A 607 3.69 47.83 -0.79
N LYS A 608 4.14 49.08 -0.94
CA LYS A 608 5.32 49.63 -0.25
C LYS A 608 5.02 50.14 1.16
N GLN A 609 3.75 50.38 1.52
CA GLN A 609 3.38 51.01 2.79
C GLN A 609 3.00 50.00 3.90
N ASP A 610 2.60 48.79 3.55
CA ASP A 610 2.11 47.79 4.52
C ASP A 610 3.21 46.83 5.01
N TYR A 611 4.22 47.36 5.71
CA TYR A 611 5.36 46.59 6.24
C TYR A 611 4.98 45.44 7.19
N ALA A 612 3.87 45.57 7.92
CA ALA A 612 3.36 44.51 8.77
C ALA A 612 2.79 43.33 7.96
N GLN A 613 2.20 43.61 6.79
CA GLN A 613 1.68 42.58 5.89
C GLN A 613 2.81 41.78 5.22
N TRP A 614 3.99 42.40 5.06
CA TRP A 614 5.18 41.72 4.56
C TRP A 614 5.77 40.70 5.52
N GLU A 615 5.89 41.07 6.79
CA GLU A 615 6.41 40.18 7.81
C GLU A 615 5.44 39.01 8.07
N SER A 616 4.13 39.25 8.02
CA SER A 616 3.14 38.17 8.07
C SER A 616 3.20 37.28 6.84
N LEU A 617 3.35 37.86 5.64
CA LEU A 617 3.44 37.10 4.39
C LEU A 617 4.69 36.21 4.35
N GLY A 618 5.84 36.71 4.81
CA GLY A 618 7.06 35.90 4.95
C GLY A 618 6.89 34.74 5.94
N LYS A 619 6.25 34.99 7.09
CA LYS A 619 5.93 33.95 8.09
C LYS A 619 4.94 32.91 7.56
N ASP A 620 3.96 33.32 6.77
CA ASP A 620 2.95 32.44 6.19
C ASP A 620 3.53 31.56 5.08
N VAL A 621 4.41 32.10 4.23
CA VAL A 621 5.15 31.33 3.23
C VAL A 621 6.09 30.32 3.89
N ALA A 622 6.83 30.73 4.93
CA ALA A 622 7.71 29.84 5.69
C ALA A 622 6.94 28.68 6.35
N ARG A 623 5.79 28.97 6.98
CA ARG A 623 4.91 27.94 7.57
C ARG A 623 4.29 27.01 6.52
N ALA A 624 3.94 27.53 5.35
CA ALA A 624 3.40 26.71 4.26
C ALA A 624 4.47 25.75 3.72
N LEU A 625 5.70 26.22 3.55
CA LEU A 625 6.85 25.39 3.14
C LEU A 625 7.18 24.33 4.18
N GLU A 626 7.17 24.67 5.46
CA GLU A 626 7.44 23.72 6.56
C GLU A 626 6.40 22.59 6.61
N ARG A 627 5.11 22.91 6.43
CA ARG A 627 4.04 21.89 6.37
C ARG A 627 4.17 20.99 5.14
N TYR A 628 4.58 21.56 4.01
CA TYR A 628 4.79 20.80 2.78
C TYR A 628 6.02 19.89 2.88
N GLU A 629 7.13 20.40 3.44
CA GLU A 629 8.33 19.63 3.75
C GLU A 629 8.00 18.46 4.69
N SER A 630 7.24 18.69 5.77
CA SER A 630 6.83 17.61 6.68
C SER A 630 5.97 16.56 5.98
N GLY A 631 5.08 16.99 5.07
CA GLY A 631 4.25 16.08 4.29
C GLY A 631 5.07 15.20 3.33
N LEU A 632 6.02 15.80 2.62
CA LEU A 632 6.93 15.06 1.73
C LEU A 632 7.87 14.14 2.51
N ALA A 633 8.38 14.58 3.67
CA ALA A 633 9.24 13.78 4.54
C ALA A 633 8.48 12.55 5.10
N ASP A 634 7.23 12.74 5.49
CA ASP A 634 6.36 11.65 5.93
C ASP A 634 6.05 10.68 4.78
N GLN A 635 5.75 11.18 3.59
CA GLN A 635 5.53 10.34 2.40
C GLN A 635 6.79 9.55 2.02
N LEU A 636 7.96 10.19 2.02
CA LEU A 636 9.24 9.55 1.74
C LEU A 636 9.56 8.48 2.80
N SER A 637 9.36 8.77 4.09
CA SER A 637 9.60 7.80 5.16
C SER A 637 8.69 6.58 5.06
N ARG A 638 7.41 6.77 4.71
CA ARG A 638 6.46 5.69 4.45
C ARG A 638 6.86 4.88 3.23
N ALA A 639 7.26 5.53 2.14
CA ALA A 639 7.70 4.87 0.92
C ALA A 639 8.97 4.05 1.15
N LEU A 640 9.95 4.58 1.90
CA LEU A 640 11.17 3.86 2.30
C LEU A 640 10.88 2.69 3.25
N THR A 641 9.92 2.86 4.16
CA THR A 641 9.49 1.77 5.06
C THR A 641 8.77 0.67 4.30
N ALA A 642 7.90 1.04 3.35
CA ALA A 642 7.25 0.10 2.45
C ALA A 642 8.25 -0.63 1.54
N ASP A 643 9.29 0.06 1.05
CA ASP A 643 10.36 -0.54 0.26
C ASP A 643 11.18 -1.56 1.09
N ARG A 644 11.52 -1.23 2.33
CA ARG A 644 12.18 -2.16 3.27
C ARG A 644 11.33 -3.38 3.62
N LEU A 645 10.02 -3.20 3.76
CA LEU A 645 9.08 -4.30 4.00
C LEU A 645 8.88 -5.17 2.74
N ARG A 646 8.97 -4.59 1.54
CA ARG A 646 8.81 -5.27 0.24
C ARG A 646 10.07 -5.99 -0.23
N ALA A 647 11.26 -5.47 0.08
CA ALA A 647 12.54 -6.07 -0.30
C ALA A 647 12.84 -7.41 0.40
N GLY A 648 11.91 -7.91 1.24
CA GLY A 648 12.15 -9.03 2.14
C GLY A 648 13.08 -8.57 3.26
N GLY A 649 12.66 -8.74 4.51
CA GLY A 649 13.47 -8.38 5.65
C GLY A 649 14.81 -9.11 5.61
N SER A 650 15.86 -8.45 5.09
CA SER A 650 17.21 -8.83 5.42
C SER A 650 17.35 -8.49 6.90
N ASP A 651 17.33 -9.52 7.72
CA ASP A 651 17.53 -9.50 9.17
C ASP A 651 18.98 -9.08 9.55
N ARG A 652 19.59 -8.22 8.74
CA ARG A 652 20.91 -7.68 8.97
C ARG A 652 20.74 -6.42 9.82
N VAL A 653 20.75 -6.66 11.12
CA VAL A 653 20.93 -5.62 12.14
C VAL A 653 22.07 -4.69 11.67
N PRO A 654 21.84 -3.37 11.55
CA PRO A 654 22.88 -2.43 11.12
C PRO A 654 24.17 -2.62 11.92
N ASP A 655 25.33 -2.55 11.27
CA ASP A 655 26.64 -2.87 11.88
C ASP A 655 26.91 -2.05 13.16
N GLU A 656 26.40 -0.81 13.22
CA GLU A 656 26.43 0.05 14.42
C GLU A 656 25.64 -0.52 15.60
N TYR A 657 24.53 -1.20 15.35
CA TYR A 657 23.75 -1.87 16.38
C TYR A 657 24.40 -3.19 16.81
N GLN A 658 25.03 -3.92 15.89
CA GLN A 658 25.81 -5.12 16.23
C GLN A 658 26.97 -4.78 17.17
N ARG A 659 27.70 -3.67 16.92
CA ARG A 659 28.75 -3.18 17.81
C ARG A 659 28.24 -2.84 19.21
N ARG A 660 27.07 -2.20 19.30
CA ARG A 660 26.47 -1.86 20.61
C ARG A 660 26.02 -3.11 21.38
N ILE A 661 25.47 -4.10 20.68
CA ILE A 661 25.07 -5.38 21.28
C ILE A 661 26.31 -6.16 21.75
N ALA A 662 27.36 -6.22 20.92
CA ALA A 662 28.62 -6.85 21.30
C ALA A 662 29.24 -6.19 22.54
N ASN A 663 29.30 -4.85 22.58
CA ASN A 663 29.80 -4.11 23.74
C ASN A 663 28.94 -4.33 25.00
N TYR A 664 27.62 -4.43 24.85
CA TYR A 664 26.72 -4.72 25.96
C TYR A 664 26.97 -6.12 26.53
N PHE A 665 27.07 -7.15 25.69
CA PHE A 665 27.36 -8.51 26.15
C PHE A 665 28.79 -8.67 26.68
N GLU A 666 29.77 -7.96 26.11
CA GLU A 666 31.13 -7.91 26.65
C GLU A 666 31.17 -7.23 28.04
N SER A 667 30.39 -6.16 28.25
CA SER A 667 30.29 -5.50 29.55
C SER A 667 29.65 -6.40 30.63
N ILE A 668 28.66 -7.22 30.24
CA ILE A 668 28.03 -8.19 31.15
C ILE A 668 29.00 -9.34 31.46
N ALA A 669 29.73 -9.82 30.46
CA ALA A 669 30.73 -10.87 30.63
C ALA A 669 31.89 -10.42 31.53
N LYS A 670 32.43 -9.21 31.33
CA LYS A 670 33.47 -8.61 32.18
C LYS A 670 32.99 -8.34 33.61
N LYS A 671 31.71 -7.97 33.79
CA LYS A 671 31.12 -7.77 35.12
C LYS A 671 30.92 -9.10 35.87
N LYS A 672 30.74 -10.21 35.14
CA LYS A 672 30.63 -11.56 35.71
C LYS A 672 32.00 -12.18 36.05
N SER A 673 33.07 -11.84 35.33
CA SER A 673 34.43 -12.31 35.63
C SER A 673 35.15 -11.54 36.74
N GLY A 674 34.53 -10.51 37.32
CA GLY A 674 35.07 -9.74 38.45
C GLY A 674 34.44 -10.07 39.81
N GLN A 675 33.65 -11.15 39.88
CA GLN A 675 32.99 -11.64 41.10
C GLN A 675 33.29 -13.13 41.37
N GLU A 676 34.43 -13.64 40.92
CA GLU A 676 35.01 -14.88 41.45
C GLU A 676 36.26 -14.58 42.27
#